data_AF-A0A1I2D5A1-F1
#
_entry.id   AF-A0A1I2D5A1-F1
#
_cell.length_a   1.000
_cell.length_b   1.000
_cell.length_c   1.000
_cell.angle_alpha   90.00
_cell.angle_beta   90.00
_cell.angle_gamma   90.00
#
_symmetry.space_group_name_H-M   'P 1'
#
loop_
_entity.id
_entity.type
_entity.pdbx_description
1 polymer ?
#
loop_
_entity_poly.entity_id
_entity_poly.type
_entity_poly.pdbx_seq_one_letter_code
_entity_poly.pdbx_strand_id
1 'polypeptide(L)'
;MSAFSKPLPMFVLSCATLLLASGCGAGTLGKAVRPTSPTAGEALQAAELTCREGATDAQPLIVDMSSSERVDLEVAMKEGLAVVAYDCKSMRLLPACRLPGAYKFAGVSRKEEVIKLVDKGEVAANLPLNGVKLAGGLDRDAALDLALVLVGKQSTTLDAAGQPELSGRCEGATHFVRSASVGAFAVGVGTRGEARLVADVFGYGANARSASERQSLNKDGDLGECRGASPDDVKPPAQCRSAVRLELVPLTAAASPPADDTRPPAEPPPVPLAVACPVGMAMAAGKCTADAAAPHLCAADDERACETQCQKGSAGSCHNLAVLLQNRRLEVAGDASLVQLARQRDEELHQLFTRACDGGVAESCDRLGYVAMALKAPRAEVQKVWQRGCDLGHGPACRVLAGDFLAGAAPDLARGRGLLDRACKLGDAFGCGSLADSYLKPRGGAAPAPDEIARGVAVLKEACASRRRYACREVANLHIDGKLVPKDEAVGLEYHEKSCATGNTLSCLDAGLMVFAGRGTAKDAARAEALFERTCPTTGAGSTCGTLARMFREGAQVPKDGARAATYMERMCNASGNGCLEVADMYLTGKDVAKDRDRALKLYEDLCQKGNNTACLRLADELRSSDKARARDLYGAQCKGGLVEGCEKFKKLGGDPAAVKR
;
A
#
# COMPACT_ATOMS: atom_id res chain seq x y z
N MET A 1 -76.95 -0.05 -46.22
CA MET A 1 -76.23 1.21 -46.50
C MET A 1 -74.76 0.86 -46.66
N SER A 2 -74.30 0.88 -47.91
CA SER A 2 -72.93 1.10 -48.44
C SER A 2 -71.73 0.68 -47.56
N ALA A 3 -70.97 -0.40 -47.81
CA ALA A 3 -70.20 -0.87 -48.98
C ALA A 3 -68.70 -0.48 -48.95
N PHE A 4 -67.82 -1.51 -48.88
CA PHE A 4 -66.48 -1.70 -49.52
C PHE A 4 -65.38 -0.64 -49.32
N SER A 5 -64.08 -0.85 -49.54
CA SER A 5 -63.11 -1.96 -49.55
C SER A 5 -61.74 -1.30 -49.84
N LYS A 6 -60.65 -1.90 -49.34
CA LYS A 6 -59.21 -1.79 -49.73
C LYS A 6 -58.95 -1.62 -51.26
N PRO A 7 -57.68 -1.50 -51.77
CA PRO A 7 -56.38 -0.94 -51.30
C PRO A 7 -55.56 -0.19 -52.43
N LEU A 8 -54.30 0.19 -52.15
CA LEU A 8 -53.07 0.37 -53.00
C LEU A 8 -53.15 0.59 -54.54
N PRO A 9 -52.22 1.37 -55.15
CA PRO A 9 -50.93 0.78 -55.59
C PRO A 9 -49.67 1.68 -55.64
N MET A 10 -48.53 0.97 -55.71
CA MET A 10 -47.21 1.34 -56.22
C MET A 10 -47.25 2.09 -57.57
N PHE A 11 -46.34 3.05 -57.79
CA PHE A 11 -45.69 3.22 -59.10
C PHE A 11 -44.25 3.74 -58.97
N VAL A 12 -43.39 3.06 -59.71
CA VAL A 12 -41.96 3.28 -59.99
C VAL A 12 -41.82 4.26 -61.16
N LEU A 13 -40.73 5.03 -61.21
CA LEU A 13 -39.94 5.49 -62.39
C LEU A 13 -39.28 6.85 -62.03
N SER A 14 -38.14 7.30 -62.56
CA SER A 14 -36.97 6.77 -63.28
C SER A 14 -36.29 8.02 -63.86
N CYS A 15 -34.96 8.12 -63.77
CA CYS A 15 -34.05 8.84 -64.69
C CYS A 15 -34.29 10.36 -64.98
N ALA A 16 -33.31 11.22 -65.29
CA ALA A 16 -31.86 11.16 -65.39
C ALA A 16 -31.36 12.59 -65.73
N THR A 17 -30.13 12.91 -65.30
CA THR A 17 -29.05 13.64 -66.02
C THR A 17 -29.27 15.00 -66.72
N LEU A 18 -28.32 15.92 -66.46
CA LEU A 18 -27.42 16.68 -67.39
C LEU A 18 -27.13 18.08 -66.79
N LEU A 19 -25.92 18.41 -66.32
CA LEU A 19 -24.63 18.73 -66.99
C LEU A 19 -24.40 20.25 -67.24
N LEU A 20 -23.26 20.74 -66.71
CA LEU A 20 -22.38 21.85 -67.18
C LEU A 20 -22.87 23.30 -66.97
N ALA A 21 -22.05 24.33 -66.66
CA ALA A 21 -20.62 24.57 -66.86
C ALA A 21 -20.03 25.63 -65.89
N SER A 22 -18.69 25.58 -65.76
CA SER A 22 -17.67 26.58 -65.35
C SER A 22 -17.80 27.98 -65.99
N GLY A 23 -17.16 29.08 -65.58
CA GLY A 23 -16.10 29.42 -64.60
C GLY A 23 -15.96 30.98 -64.53
N CYS A 24 -15.50 31.55 -63.41
CA CYS A 24 -14.15 32.13 -63.13
C CYS A 24 -13.91 33.62 -63.46
N GLY A 25 -13.38 34.34 -62.44
CA GLY A 25 -12.70 35.65 -62.48
C GLY A 25 -12.86 36.42 -61.15
N ALA A 26 -12.00 36.23 -60.12
CA ALA A 26 -10.74 36.96 -59.79
C ALA A 26 -10.94 38.46 -59.44
N GLY A 27 -10.55 39.05 -58.30
CA GLY A 27 -9.87 38.59 -57.09
C GLY A 27 -9.73 39.70 -55.99
N THR A 28 -9.22 39.25 -54.83
CA THR A 28 -8.49 39.95 -53.73
C THR A 28 -9.15 40.85 -52.64
N LEU A 29 -9.18 40.26 -51.43
CA LEU A 29 -8.63 40.70 -50.12
C LEU A 29 -9.35 41.73 -49.21
N GLY A 30 -9.75 41.22 -48.03
CA GLY A 30 -9.92 41.95 -46.76
C GLY A 30 -10.30 41.04 -45.58
N LYS A 31 -9.27 40.53 -44.86
CA LYS A 31 -9.14 40.09 -43.44
C LYS A 31 -10.21 40.68 -42.47
N ALA A 32 -10.63 40.15 -41.31
CA ALA A 32 -10.33 39.07 -40.36
C ALA A 32 -11.61 38.93 -39.46
N VAL A 33 -11.94 37.85 -38.76
CA VAL A 33 -11.33 37.34 -37.51
C VAL A 33 -11.71 35.85 -37.36
N ARG A 34 -10.74 34.95 -37.51
CA ARG A 34 -10.79 33.60 -36.93
C ARG A 34 -10.16 33.68 -35.54
N PRO A 35 -10.77 33.16 -34.46
CA PRO A 35 -10.00 32.75 -33.31
C PRO A 35 -9.12 31.58 -33.79
N THR A 36 -7.81 31.82 -33.86
CA THR A 36 -6.81 30.77 -34.00
C THR A 36 -6.77 29.98 -32.69
N SER A 37 -7.67 29.02 -32.53
CA SER A 37 -7.44 27.91 -31.61
C SER A 37 -6.71 26.84 -32.41
N PRO A 38 -5.48 26.44 -32.03
CA PRO A 38 -4.79 25.37 -32.72
C PRO A 38 -5.63 24.09 -32.69
N THR A 39 -5.58 23.28 -33.76
CA THR A 39 -6.07 21.90 -33.65
C THR A 39 -5.26 21.18 -32.57
N ALA A 40 -5.83 20.17 -31.90
CA ALA A 40 -5.14 19.51 -30.78
C ALA A 40 -3.72 19.02 -31.13
N GLY A 41 -3.44 18.65 -32.39
CA GLY A 41 -2.09 18.34 -32.86
C GLY A 41 -1.15 19.54 -33.02
N GLU A 42 -1.67 20.73 -33.35
CA GLU A 42 -0.91 21.99 -33.44
C GLU A 42 -0.72 22.64 -32.07
N ALA A 43 -1.62 22.38 -31.12
CA ALA A 43 -1.50 22.80 -29.72
C ALA A 43 -0.46 21.96 -28.95
N LEU A 44 -0.17 20.77 -29.47
CA LEU A 44 0.78 19.80 -28.92
C LEU A 44 2.20 19.96 -29.48
N GLN A 45 2.50 21.00 -30.28
CA GLN A 45 3.90 21.35 -30.55
C GLN A 45 4.54 21.88 -29.26
N ALA A 46 5.23 20.97 -28.57
CA ALA A 46 6.14 21.22 -27.44
C ALA A 46 5.52 21.71 -26.11
N ALA A 47 4.33 21.24 -25.73
CA ALA A 47 3.96 21.21 -24.32
C ALA A 47 4.39 19.85 -23.73
N GLU A 48 5.54 19.86 -23.08
CA GLU A 48 6.11 18.72 -22.35
C GLU A 48 5.04 18.06 -21.47
N LEU A 49 4.80 16.76 -21.69
CA LEU A 49 4.37 15.86 -20.63
C LEU A 49 5.29 16.12 -19.44
N THR A 50 4.82 16.81 -18.40
CA THR A 50 5.58 17.00 -17.16
C THR A 50 5.59 15.69 -16.37
N CYS A 51 6.18 14.65 -16.97
CA CYS A 51 6.95 13.69 -16.21
C CYS A 51 8.13 14.50 -15.67
N ARG A 52 8.16 14.78 -14.37
CA ARG A 52 9.40 15.31 -13.78
C ARG A 52 10.47 14.24 -13.99
N GLU A 53 11.58 14.60 -14.63
CA GLU A 53 12.79 13.78 -14.57
C GLU A 53 13.05 13.42 -13.10
N GLY A 54 13.08 12.12 -12.79
CA GLY A 54 13.16 11.63 -11.41
C GLY A 54 11.82 11.27 -10.74
N ALA A 55 10.73 11.06 -11.48
CA ALA A 55 9.53 10.41 -10.94
C ALA A 55 9.91 9.06 -10.33
N THR A 56 9.58 8.85 -9.05
CA THR A 56 10.18 7.80 -8.21
C THR A 56 9.71 6.38 -8.55
N ASP A 57 8.60 6.22 -9.27
CA ASP A 57 8.09 4.92 -9.74
C ASP A 57 7.22 5.14 -10.99
N ALA A 58 7.41 4.35 -12.06
CA ALA A 58 6.59 4.39 -13.28
C ALA A 58 5.93 3.04 -13.56
N GLN A 59 4.65 3.02 -13.97
CA GLN A 59 3.90 1.77 -14.21
C GLN A 59 3.29 1.66 -15.62
N PRO A 60 4.11 1.55 -16.69
CA PRO A 60 3.60 1.56 -18.05
C PRO A 60 2.82 0.28 -18.37
N LEU A 61 1.68 0.44 -19.06
CA LEU A 61 0.98 -0.65 -19.73
C LEU A 61 1.76 -1.01 -21.00
N ILE A 62 2.06 -2.30 -21.19
CA ILE A 62 2.98 -2.76 -22.26
C ILE A 62 2.30 -3.57 -23.37
N VAL A 63 0.96 -3.52 -23.41
CA VAL A 63 0.14 -4.26 -24.38
C VAL A 63 0.30 -3.77 -25.81
N ASP A 64 0.89 -2.59 -26.00
CA ASP A 64 1.22 -1.97 -27.28
C ASP A 64 2.67 -2.25 -27.73
N MET A 65 3.50 -2.95 -26.94
CA MET A 65 4.80 -3.46 -27.41
C MET A 65 4.62 -4.44 -28.59
N SER A 66 5.61 -4.53 -29.47
CA SER A 66 5.65 -5.57 -30.50
C SER A 66 5.90 -6.95 -29.89
N SER A 67 5.49 -8.01 -30.59
CA SER A 67 5.73 -9.38 -30.13
C SER A 67 7.22 -9.69 -29.91
N SER A 68 8.12 -9.12 -30.72
CA SER A 68 9.57 -9.26 -30.54
C SER A 68 10.06 -8.60 -29.25
N GLU A 69 9.62 -7.38 -28.96
CA GLU A 69 10.04 -6.67 -27.75
C GLU A 69 9.54 -7.38 -26.47
N ARG A 70 8.35 -8.00 -26.52
CA ARG A 70 7.84 -8.79 -25.40
C ARG A 70 8.61 -10.09 -25.19
N VAL A 71 9.03 -10.76 -26.27
CA VAL A 71 9.91 -11.92 -26.18
C VAL A 71 11.25 -11.54 -25.56
N ASP A 72 11.85 -10.44 -26.00
CA ASP A 72 13.13 -9.96 -25.45
C ASP A 72 13.00 -9.61 -23.96
N LEU A 73 11.87 -9.00 -23.57
CA LEU A 73 11.56 -8.69 -22.16
C LEU A 73 11.39 -9.96 -21.33
N GLU A 74 10.66 -10.96 -21.84
CA GLU A 74 10.48 -12.24 -21.15
C GLU A 74 11.82 -12.96 -20.96
N VAL A 75 12.71 -12.91 -21.96
CA VAL A 75 14.08 -13.46 -21.86
C VAL A 75 14.90 -12.68 -20.83
N ALA A 76 14.90 -11.35 -20.89
CA ALA A 76 15.64 -10.52 -19.95
C ALA A 76 15.21 -10.77 -18.50
N MET A 77 13.90 -10.89 -18.25
CA MET A 77 13.36 -11.19 -16.92
C MET A 77 13.64 -12.62 -16.44
N LYS A 78 13.93 -13.57 -17.34
CA LYS A 78 14.38 -14.93 -16.97
C LYS A 78 15.86 -14.98 -16.62
N GLU A 79 16.68 -14.14 -17.27
CA GLU A 79 18.12 -14.10 -17.05
C GLU A 79 18.55 -13.25 -15.84
N GLY A 80 17.72 -12.28 -15.43
CA GLY A 80 18.01 -11.38 -14.32
C GLY A 80 16.94 -10.30 -14.17
N LEU A 81 17.25 -9.20 -13.48
CA LEU A 81 16.34 -8.05 -13.44
C LEU A 81 16.48 -7.25 -14.74
N ALA A 82 15.36 -7.04 -15.43
CA ALA A 82 15.34 -6.34 -16.71
C ALA A 82 15.65 -4.85 -16.51
N VAL A 83 16.54 -4.30 -17.34
CA VAL A 83 16.96 -2.90 -17.29
C VAL A 83 16.46 -2.19 -18.53
N VAL A 84 15.93 -0.97 -18.37
CA VAL A 84 15.32 -0.20 -19.44
C VAL A 84 15.86 1.24 -19.48
N ALA A 85 15.84 1.80 -20.68
CA ALA A 85 15.86 3.24 -20.89
C ALA A 85 14.39 3.69 -21.03
N TYR A 86 13.95 4.54 -20.11
CA TYR A 86 12.59 5.07 -20.04
C TYR A 86 12.61 6.59 -19.83
N ASP A 87 11.85 7.30 -20.65
CA ASP A 87 11.71 8.77 -20.66
C ASP A 87 10.23 9.24 -20.62
N CYS A 88 9.33 8.34 -20.21
CA CYS A 88 7.87 8.53 -20.17
C CYS A 88 7.14 8.58 -21.52
N LYS A 89 7.86 8.66 -22.64
CA LYS A 89 7.27 8.60 -24.01
C LYS A 89 7.73 7.37 -24.77
N SER A 90 8.86 6.79 -24.38
CA SER A 90 9.43 5.60 -24.96
C SER A 90 10.01 4.72 -23.84
N MET A 91 9.95 3.41 -24.08
CA MET A 91 10.61 2.42 -23.25
C MET A 91 11.43 1.52 -24.16
N ARG A 92 12.73 1.45 -23.92
CA ARG A 92 13.64 0.57 -24.64
C ARG A 92 14.30 -0.38 -23.67
N LEU A 93 14.07 -1.67 -23.87
CA LEU A 93 14.78 -2.71 -23.14
C LEU A 93 16.28 -2.67 -23.51
N LEU A 94 17.14 -2.86 -22.51
CA LEU A 94 18.59 -3.03 -22.70
C LEU A 94 18.93 -4.51 -22.51
N PRO A 95 18.77 -5.37 -23.54
CA PRO A 95 18.86 -6.83 -23.37
C PRO A 95 20.26 -7.33 -23.00
N ALA A 96 21.29 -6.52 -23.24
CA ALA A 96 22.68 -6.81 -22.89
C ALA A 96 23.12 -6.14 -21.57
N CYS A 97 22.21 -5.48 -20.86
CA CYS A 97 22.45 -4.91 -19.54
C CYS A 97 21.84 -5.82 -18.48
N ARG A 98 22.64 -6.22 -17.49
CA ARG A 98 22.24 -7.16 -16.45
C ARG A 98 22.34 -6.51 -15.08
N LEU A 99 21.24 -6.57 -14.35
CA LEU A 99 21.19 -6.32 -12.92
C LEU A 99 20.94 -7.66 -12.21
N PRO A 100 21.81 -8.09 -11.28
CA PRO A 100 21.63 -9.34 -10.55
C PRO A 100 20.32 -9.37 -9.76
N GLY A 101 19.59 -10.47 -9.85
CA GLY A 101 18.35 -10.70 -9.12
C GLY A 101 17.43 -11.66 -9.85
N ALA A 102 16.28 -11.96 -9.25
CA ALA A 102 15.29 -12.86 -9.83
C ALA A 102 13.87 -12.43 -9.46
N TYR A 103 12.91 -12.75 -10.32
CA TYR A 103 11.50 -12.53 -10.03
C TYR A 103 10.87 -13.75 -9.38
N LYS A 104 10.01 -13.50 -8.40
CA LYS A 104 9.07 -14.51 -7.87
C LYS A 104 7.67 -14.16 -8.33
N PHE A 105 6.93 -15.17 -8.79
CA PHE A 105 5.52 -15.02 -9.12
C PHE A 105 4.66 -15.21 -7.87
N ALA A 106 3.67 -14.33 -7.72
CA ALA A 106 2.59 -14.47 -6.75
C ALA A 106 1.26 -14.43 -7.51
N GLY A 107 0.47 -15.50 -7.41
CA GLY A 107 -0.89 -15.55 -7.90
C GLY A 107 -1.77 -14.50 -7.20
N VAL A 108 -2.75 -13.98 -7.92
CA VAL A 108 -3.81 -13.13 -7.37
C VAL A 108 -5.17 -13.59 -7.90
N SER A 109 -6.25 -13.16 -7.25
CA SER A 109 -7.59 -13.38 -7.79
C SER A 109 -7.70 -12.75 -9.17
N ARG A 110 -8.16 -13.55 -10.14
CA ARG A 110 -8.33 -13.15 -11.53
C ARG A 110 -9.07 -11.81 -11.63
N LYS A 111 -8.46 -10.83 -12.30
CA LYS A 111 -9.07 -9.54 -12.63
C LYS A 111 -9.31 -9.48 -14.11
N GLU A 112 -10.54 -9.22 -14.51
CA GLU A 112 -10.93 -9.04 -15.91
C GLU A 112 -11.30 -7.59 -16.12
N GLU A 113 -10.72 -6.96 -17.13
CA GLU A 113 -10.95 -5.55 -17.44
C GLU A 113 -11.09 -5.39 -18.95
N VAL A 114 -12.03 -4.53 -19.35
CA VAL A 114 -12.20 -4.11 -20.74
C VAL A 114 -12.09 -2.60 -20.80
N ILE A 115 -11.09 -2.12 -21.51
CA ILE A 115 -10.81 -0.70 -21.71
C ILE A 115 -11.15 -0.36 -23.15
N LYS A 116 -12.14 0.51 -23.35
CA LYS A 116 -12.51 1.03 -24.67
C LYS A 116 -11.88 2.40 -24.88
N LEU A 117 -11.09 2.55 -25.94
CA LEU A 117 -10.40 3.80 -26.30
C LEU A 117 -11.02 4.32 -27.60
N VAL A 118 -11.72 5.45 -27.53
CA VAL A 118 -12.62 5.89 -28.62
C VAL A 118 -12.01 6.92 -29.56
N ASP A 119 -10.87 7.51 -29.20
CA ASP A 119 -10.16 8.49 -30.00
C ASP A 119 -8.63 8.40 -29.87
N LYS A 120 -7.93 9.12 -30.76
CA LYS A 120 -6.46 9.08 -30.84
C LYS A 120 -5.78 9.62 -29.59
N GLY A 121 -6.42 10.52 -28.85
CA GLY A 121 -5.91 11.06 -27.59
C GLY A 121 -5.99 10.03 -26.48
N GLU A 122 -7.12 9.34 -26.34
CA GLU A 122 -7.27 8.25 -25.36
C GLU A 122 -6.27 7.12 -25.64
N VAL A 123 -6.05 6.78 -26.91
CA VAL A 123 -5.04 5.78 -27.30
C VAL A 123 -3.64 6.25 -26.95
N ALA A 124 -3.26 7.48 -27.27
CA ALA A 124 -1.94 8.00 -26.93
C ALA A 124 -1.69 8.12 -25.40
N ALA A 125 -2.73 8.42 -24.63
CA ALA A 125 -2.63 8.58 -23.18
C ALA A 125 -2.54 7.24 -22.42
N ASN A 126 -3.24 6.21 -22.89
CA ASN A 126 -3.29 4.91 -22.22
C ASN A 126 -2.33 3.86 -22.82
N LEU A 127 -1.84 4.09 -24.05
CA LEU A 127 -0.86 3.25 -24.77
C LEU A 127 0.32 4.12 -25.23
N PRO A 128 1.18 4.58 -24.31
CA PRO A 128 2.18 5.61 -24.60
C PRO A 128 3.36 5.11 -25.44
N LEU A 129 3.57 3.79 -25.59
CA LEU A 129 4.78 3.24 -26.23
C LEU A 129 4.63 3.17 -27.76
N ASN A 130 3.48 2.71 -28.23
CA ASN A 130 3.16 2.53 -29.66
C ASN A 130 1.73 2.94 -30.02
N GLY A 131 0.97 3.55 -29.10
CA GLY A 131 -0.42 3.95 -29.32
C GLY A 131 -0.63 4.85 -30.54
N VAL A 132 0.35 5.67 -30.93
CA VAL A 132 0.27 6.52 -32.13
C VAL A 132 0.13 5.69 -33.42
N LYS A 133 0.78 4.52 -33.51
CA LYS A 133 0.64 3.61 -34.66
C LYS A 133 -0.72 2.91 -34.66
N LEU A 134 -1.19 2.49 -33.48
CA LEU A 134 -2.53 1.88 -33.30
C LEU A 134 -3.66 2.89 -33.57
N ALA A 135 -3.42 4.17 -33.25
CA ALA A 135 -4.34 5.27 -33.51
C ALA A 135 -4.41 5.68 -34.99
N GLY A 136 -3.40 5.31 -35.78
CA GLY A 136 -3.35 5.58 -37.22
C GLY A 136 -4.46 4.89 -38.02
N GLY A 137 -5.03 3.80 -37.50
CA GLY A 137 -6.11 3.03 -38.13
C GLY A 137 -7.53 3.29 -37.58
N LEU A 138 -7.72 4.28 -36.69
CA LEU A 138 -9.04 4.62 -36.16
C LEU A 138 -9.80 5.55 -37.12
N ASP A 139 -10.76 4.98 -37.85
CA ASP A 139 -11.77 5.72 -38.64
C ASP A 139 -12.90 6.31 -37.76
N ARG A 140 -13.78 7.15 -38.34
CA ARG A 140 -14.79 7.95 -37.61
C ARG A 140 -15.72 7.16 -36.68
N ASP A 141 -15.94 5.87 -36.91
CA ASP A 141 -16.84 5.01 -36.13
C ASP A 141 -16.15 3.85 -35.39
N ALA A 142 -14.81 3.80 -35.45
CA ALA A 142 -13.99 2.79 -34.82
C ALA A 142 -13.62 3.17 -33.37
N ALA A 143 -13.46 2.16 -32.51
CA ALA A 143 -12.87 2.25 -31.19
C ALA A 143 -11.82 1.14 -31.05
N LEU A 144 -10.84 1.32 -30.17
CA LEU A 144 -9.91 0.27 -29.79
C LEU A 144 -10.42 -0.39 -28.51
N ASP A 145 -10.74 -1.67 -28.57
CA ASP A 145 -11.12 -2.47 -27.42
C ASP A 145 -9.88 -3.20 -26.91
N LEU A 146 -9.53 -2.98 -25.65
CA LEU A 146 -8.47 -3.66 -24.93
C LEU A 146 -9.09 -4.56 -23.87
N ALA A 147 -8.92 -5.87 -24.02
CA ALA A 147 -9.31 -6.88 -23.05
C ALA A 147 -8.09 -7.32 -22.25
N LEU A 148 -8.16 -7.26 -20.92
CA LEU A 148 -7.10 -7.67 -20.00
C LEU A 148 -7.63 -8.74 -19.05
N VAL A 149 -6.80 -9.76 -18.80
CA VAL A 149 -6.97 -10.68 -17.69
C VAL A 149 -5.67 -10.72 -16.91
N LEU A 150 -5.72 -10.39 -15.62
CA LEU A 150 -4.57 -10.42 -14.71
C LEU A 150 -4.75 -11.57 -13.72
N VAL A 151 -3.70 -12.38 -13.53
CA VAL A 151 -3.73 -13.58 -12.68
C VAL A 151 -2.62 -13.60 -11.64
N GLY A 152 -1.65 -12.70 -11.72
CA GLY A 152 -0.56 -12.63 -10.76
C GLY A 152 0.39 -11.48 -11.01
N LYS A 153 1.45 -11.44 -10.20
CA LYS A 153 2.53 -10.47 -10.30
C LYS A 153 3.87 -11.18 -10.17
N GLN A 154 4.81 -10.89 -11.06
CA GLN A 154 6.22 -11.23 -10.92
C GLN A 154 6.94 -10.06 -10.27
N SER A 155 7.59 -10.22 -9.13
CA SER A 155 8.33 -9.14 -8.46
C SER A 155 9.68 -9.59 -7.92
N THR A 156 10.63 -8.66 -7.90
CA THR A 156 11.90 -8.79 -7.17
C THR A 156 11.77 -8.26 -5.75
N THR A 157 12.70 -8.62 -4.88
CA THR A 157 12.87 -8.04 -3.53
C THR A 157 13.84 -6.85 -3.53
N LEU A 158 14.43 -6.51 -4.67
CA LEU A 158 15.32 -5.37 -4.82
C LEU A 158 14.52 -4.08 -4.95
N ASP A 159 14.63 -3.20 -3.95
CA ASP A 159 13.85 -1.95 -3.88
C ASP A 159 14.58 -0.74 -4.48
N ALA A 160 15.91 -0.81 -4.61
CA ALA A 160 16.74 0.20 -5.25
C ALA A 160 18.00 -0.44 -5.86
N ALA A 161 18.52 0.16 -6.93
CA ALA A 161 19.75 -0.28 -7.58
C ALA A 161 20.52 0.91 -8.14
N GLY A 162 21.84 0.89 -7.98
CA GLY A 162 22.74 1.89 -8.53
C GLY A 162 23.32 1.51 -9.89
N GLN A 163 23.70 2.51 -10.67
CA GLN A 163 24.45 2.32 -11.92
C GLN A 163 25.72 1.46 -11.77
N PRO A 164 26.50 1.53 -10.66
CA PRO A 164 27.69 0.68 -10.49
C PRO A 164 27.41 -0.81 -10.34
N GLU A 165 26.16 -1.21 -10.05
CA GLU A 165 25.76 -2.62 -9.88
C GLU A 165 25.36 -3.28 -11.20
N LEU A 166 25.30 -2.50 -12.27
CA LEU A 166 24.96 -2.97 -13.61
C LEU A 166 26.18 -3.59 -14.28
N SER A 167 25.94 -4.65 -15.06
CA SER A 167 26.98 -5.34 -15.82
C SER A 167 26.58 -5.54 -17.28
N GLY A 168 27.56 -5.51 -18.18
CA GLY A 168 27.33 -5.59 -19.62
C GLY A 168 27.17 -4.21 -20.27
N ARG A 169 26.36 -4.11 -21.33
CA ARG A 169 26.17 -2.87 -22.10
C ARG A 169 24.95 -2.10 -21.58
N CYS A 170 25.20 -1.20 -20.63
CA CYS A 170 24.18 -0.47 -19.86
C CYS A 170 24.10 1.03 -20.19
N GLU A 171 24.65 1.44 -21.33
CA GLU A 171 24.61 2.82 -21.81
C GLU A 171 23.16 3.30 -21.98
N GLY A 172 22.81 4.39 -21.28
CA GLY A 172 21.46 4.95 -21.29
C GLY A 172 20.45 4.23 -20.37
N ALA A 173 20.90 3.36 -19.47
CA ALA A 173 20.04 2.76 -18.45
C ALA A 173 19.48 3.83 -17.50
N THR A 174 18.16 3.88 -17.36
CA THR A 174 17.49 4.82 -16.45
C THR A 174 16.68 4.14 -15.36
N HIS A 175 16.10 2.97 -15.63
CA HIS A 175 15.28 2.23 -14.67
C HIS A 175 15.54 0.72 -14.75
N PHE A 176 15.20 0.01 -13.68
CA PHE A 176 15.03 -1.45 -13.72
C PHE A 176 13.57 -1.84 -13.47
N VAL A 177 13.17 -3.00 -13.96
CA VAL A 177 11.82 -3.54 -13.75
C VAL A 177 11.76 -4.18 -12.37
N ARG A 178 11.08 -3.55 -11.42
CA ARG A 178 10.83 -4.13 -10.09
C ARG A 178 9.79 -5.24 -10.17
N SER A 179 8.77 -5.04 -10.99
CA SER A 179 7.73 -6.04 -11.13
C SER A 179 6.97 -5.98 -12.45
N ALA A 180 6.24 -7.04 -12.75
CA ALA A 180 5.34 -7.15 -13.88
C ALA A 180 4.03 -7.82 -13.45
N SER A 181 2.89 -7.22 -13.79
CA SER A 181 1.59 -7.89 -13.74
C SER A 181 1.50 -8.91 -14.87
N VAL A 182 1.02 -10.10 -14.56
CA VAL A 182 1.03 -11.26 -15.45
C VAL A 182 -0.39 -11.72 -15.75
N GLY A 183 -0.64 -12.09 -17.01
CA GLY A 183 -1.86 -12.74 -17.46
C GLY A 183 -1.97 -12.83 -18.97
N ALA A 184 -3.08 -12.36 -19.55
CA ALA A 184 -3.29 -12.34 -21.00
C ALA A 184 -4.03 -11.07 -21.42
N PHE A 185 -3.89 -10.69 -22.69
CA PHE A 185 -4.60 -9.54 -23.25
C PHE A 185 -4.88 -9.70 -24.75
N ALA A 186 -5.89 -8.96 -25.20
CA ALA A 186 -6.18 -8.80 -26.62
C ALA A 186 -6.56 -7.35 -26.92
N VAL A 187 -6.02 -6.83 -28.02
CA VAL A 187 -6.33 -5.52 -28.60
C VAL A 187 -7.00 -5.76 -29.95
N GLY A 188 -8.15 -5.14 -30.17
CA GLY A 188 -8.82 -5.17 -31.45
C GLY A 188 -9.64 -3.94 -31.73
N VAL A 189 -10.07 -3.81 -32.98
CA VAL A 189 -10.93 -2.71 -33.41
C VAL A 189 -12.39 -3.08 -33.15
N GLY A 190 -13.05 -2.34 -32.27
CA GLY A 190 -14.49 -2.40 -31.98
C GLY A 190 -15.26 -1.26 -32.65
N THR A 191 -16.59 -1.29 -32.55
CA THR A 191 -17.46 -0.16 -32.97
C THR A 191 -17.82 0.68 -31.76
N ARG A 192 -17.98 2.00 -31.93
CA ARG A 192 -18.29 2.92 -30.80
C ARG A 192 -19.55 2.55 -30.01
N GLY A 193 -20.52 1.85 -30.61
CA GLY A 193 -21.80 1.45 -29.99
C GLY A 193 -21.92 0.02 -29.46
N GLU A 194 -21.03 -0.92 -29.75
CA GLU A 194 -21.13 -2.31 -29.29
C GLU A 194 -19.77 -2.86 -28.81
N ALA A 195 -19.74 -3.49 -27.65
CA ALA A 195 -18.55 -4.17 -27.11
C ALA A 195 -18.40 -5.57 -27.73
N ARG A 196 -18.28 -5.65 -29.07
CA ARG A 196 -18.23 -6.93 -29.80
C ARG A 196 -17.00 -7.78 -29.44
N LEU A 197 -15.87 -7.15 -29.14
CA LEU A 197 -14.65 -7.87 -28.74
C LEU A 197 -14.87 -8.63 -27.41
N VAL A 198 -15.69 -8.10 -26.51
CA VAL A 198 -15.94 -8.67 -25.17
C VAL A 198 -16.69 -9.99 -25.25
N ALA A 199 -17.69 -10.10 -26.13
CA ALA A 199 -18.48 -11.31 -26.29
C ALA A 199 -17.70 -12.45 -26.95
N ASP A 200 -16.84 -12.12 -27.91
CA ASP A 200 -16.05 -13.09 -28.68
C ASP A 200 -14.77 -13.55 -27.96
N VAL A 201 -14.16 -12.68 -27.14
CA VAL A 201 -12.88 -12.96 -26.48
C VAL A 201 -13.05 -13.52 -25.06
N PHE A 202 -14.09 -13.10 -24.31
CA PHE A 202 -14.42 -13.67 -23.01
C PHE A 202 -15.43 -14.83 -23.09
N GLY A 203 -15.82 -15.25 -24.30
CA GLY A 203 -16.56 -16.50 -24.55
C GLY A 203 -18.03 -16.51 -24.08
N TYR A 204 -18.75 -15.39 -24.22
CA TYR A 204 -20.17 -15.29 -23.84
C TYR A 204 -21.16 -15.36 -25.02
N GLY A 205 -20.69 -15.58 -26.26
CA GLY A 205 -21.53 -15.68 -27.45
C GLY A 205 -21.58 -17.07 -28.09
N ALA A 206 -22.73 -17.75 -27.99
CA ALA A 206 -23.04 -18.89 -28.85
C ALA A 206 -23.35 -18.40 -30.28
N ASN A 207 -22.32 -18.36 -31.15
CA ASN A 207 -22.38 -18.49 -32.62
C ASN A 207 -21.11 -17.90 -33.25
N ALA A 208 -20.02 -18.67 -33.27
CA ALA A 208 -18.87 -18.35 -34.11
C ALA A 208 -19.24 -18.59 -35.59
N ARG A 209 -19.61 -17.54 -36.33
CA ARG A 209 -19.63 -17.55 -37.79
C ARG A 209 -18.47 -16.72 -38.36
N SER A 210 -17.79 -17.38 -39.31
CA SER A 210 -16.78 -16.97 -40.30
C SER A 210 -15.46 -16.37 -39.79
N ALA A 211 -14.39 -17.10 -40.12
CA ALA A 211 -12.99 -16.88 -39.80
C ALA A 211 -12.21 -16.08 -40.87
N SER A 212 -12.83 -15.09 -41.54
CA SER A 212 -12.09 -14.21 -42.45
C SER A 212 -12.18 -12.76 -41.99
N GLU A 213 -11.00 -12.18 -41.69
CA GLU A 213 -10.76 -10.77 -41.38
C GLU A 213 -11.39 -10.23 -40.08
N ARG A 214 -10.81 -10.63 -38.94
CA ARG A 214 -10.85 -9.80 -37.73
C ARG A 214 -9.42 -9.42 -37.39
N GLN A 215 -9.04 -8.18 -37.68
CA GLN A 215 -7.75 -7.60 -37.30
C GLN A 215 -7.68 -7.49 -35.77
N SER A 216 -7.28 -8.57 -35.10
CA SER A 216 -6.65 -8.45 -33.78
C SER A 216 -5.30 -7.77 -34.02
N LEU A 217 -5.20 -6.52 -33.59
CA LEU A 217 -4.02 -5.69 -33.83
C LEU A 217 -2.84 -6.11 -32.93
N ASN A 218 -3.12 -6.70 -31.76
CA ASN A 218 -2.11 -7.26 -30.86
C ASN A 218 -2.78 -8.22 -29.85
N LYS A 219 -2.21 -9.40 -29.60
CA LYS A 219 -2.67 -10.32 -28.55
C LYS A 219 -1.51 -11.09 -27.93
N ASP A 220 -1.62 -11.42 -26.66
CA ASP A 220 -0.65 -12.25 -25.97
C ASP A 220 -1.30 -13.02 -24.81
N GLY A 221 -0.88 -14.26 -24.63
CA GLY A 221 -1.49 -15.22 -23.71
C GLY A 221 -2.86 -15.73 -24.18
N ASP A 222 -3.35 -16.75 -23.49
CA ASP A 222 -4.66 -17.35 -23.70
C ASP A 222 -5.62 -16.94 -22.57
N LEU A 223 -6.61 -16.12 -22.93
CA LEU A 223 -7.62 -15.58 -22.02
C LEU A 223 -8.56 -16.65 -21.46
N GLY A 224 -8.74 -17.76 -22.18
CA GLY A 224 -9.50 -18.93 -21.73
C GLY A 224 -8.72 -19.73 -20.68
N GLU A 225 -7.43 -19.97 -20.92
CA GLU A 225 -6.54 -20.67 -19.95
C GLU A 225 -6.35 -19.87 -18.67
N CYS A 226 -6.39 -18.53 -18.75
CA CYS A 226 -6.42 -17.68 -17.56
C CYS A 226 -7.61 -17.96 -16.63
N ARG A 227 -8.68 -18.63 -17.10
CA ARG A 227 -9.82 -18.96 -16.24
C ARG A 227 -9.47 -19.96 -15.14
N GLY A 228 -8.46 -20.81 -15.37
CA GLY A 228 -8.00 -21.80 -14.40
C GLY A 228 -7.06 -21.23 -13.33
N ALA A 229 -6.71 -19.94 -13.39
CA ALA A 229 -5.76 -19.33 -12.46
C ALA A 229 -6.29 -19.24 -11.02
N SER A 230 -5.42 -19.54 -10.07
CA SER A 230 -5.68 -19.47 -8.63
C SER A 230 -4.81 -18.39 -7.96
N PRO A 231 -5.31 -17.70 -6.93
CA PRO A 231 -4.47 -16.83 -6.09
C PRO A 231 -3.28 -17.55 -5.44
N ASP A 232 -3.39 -18.86 -5.25
CA ASP A 232 -2.35 -19.68 -4.61
C ASP A 232 -1.28 -20.17 -5.60
N ASP A 233 -1.41 -19.83 -6.88
CA ASP A 233 -0.47 -20.24 -7.91
C ASP A 233 0.91 -19.63 -7.66
N VAL A 234 1.93 -20.51 -7.53
CA VAL A 234 3.34 -20.11 -7.40
C VAL A 234 4.02 -19.90 -8.75
N LYS A 235 3.32 -20.20 -9.85
CA LYS A 235 3.71 -19.94 -11.24
C LYS A 235 2.44 -19.66 -12.05
N PRO A 236 2.50 -18.77 -13.07
CA PRO A 236 1.34 -18.50 -13.90
C PRO A 236 0.90 -19.76 -14.66
N PRO A 237 -0.41 -19.97 -14.89
CA PRO A 237 -0.91 -21.08 -15.70
C PRO A 237 -0.27 -21.13 -17.09
N ALA A 238 -0.23 -22.32 -17.68
CA ALA A 238 0.27 -22.49 -19.04
C ALA A 238 -0.48 -21.55 -19.99
N GLN A 239 0.27 -20.79 -20.79
CA GLN A 239 -0.26 -19.78 -21.72
C GLN A 239 -0.98 -18.57 -21.09
N CYS A 240 -1.09 -18.42 -19.76
CA CYS A 240 -1.56 -17.20 -19.08
C CYS A 240 -0.42 -16.49 -18.35
N ARG A 241 0.68 -16.24 -19.05
CA ARG A 241 1.95 -15.77 -18.45
C ARG A 241 2.53 -14.51 -19.08
N SER A 242 1.75 -13.81 -19.90
CA SER A 242 2.21 -12.64 -20.62
C SER A 242 2.28 -11.44 -19.68
N ALA A 243 3.36 -10.67 -19.77
CA ALA A 243 3.50 -9.43 -19.00
C ALA A 243 2.55 -8.37 -19.58
N VAL A 244 1.69 -7.80 -18.73
CA VAL A 244 0.64 -6.86 -19.14
C VAL A 244 0.99 -5.43 -18.75
N ARG A 245 1.53 -5.25 -17.54
CA ARG A 245 1.93 -3.95 -16.98
C ARG A 245 3.22 -4.09 -16.22
N LEU A 246 4.15 -3.15 -16.37
CA LEU A 246 5.41 -3.14 -15.62
C LEU A 246 5.37 -2.14 -14.47
N GLU A 247 6.32 -2.28 -13.57
CA GLU A 247 6.68 -1.32 -12.53
C GLU A 247 8.18 -1.07 -12.61
N LEU A 248 8.54 0.17 -12.92
CA LEU A 248 9.89 0.64 -13.16
C LEU A 248 10.35 1.48 -11.99
N VAL A 249 11.56 1.20 -11.49
CA VAL A 249 12.21 1.94 -10.42
C VAL A 249 13.46 2.61 -10.99
N PRO A 250 13.70 3.91 -10.70
CA PRO A 250 14.85 4.63 -11.23
C PRO A 250 16.17 4.08 -10.67
N LEU A 251 17.18 4.04 -11.52
CA LEU A 251 18.55 3.71 -11.14
C LEU A 251 19.23 4.92 -10.49
N THR A 252 19.91 4.71 -9.36
CA THR A 252 20.64 5.78 -8.67
C THR A 252 22.04 5.96 -9.24
N ALA A 253 22.57 7.19 -9.20
CA ALA A 253 23.95 7.47 -9.63
C ALA A 253 25.01 6.83 -8.73
N ALA A 254 24.69 6.60 -7.45
CA ALA A 254 25.52 5.87 -6.50
C ALA A 254 25.10 4.39 -6.45
N ALA A 255 26.05 3.49 -6.15
CA ALA A 255 25.74 2.11 -5.78
C ALA A 255 24.76 2.10 -4.61
N SER A 256 23.80 1.17 -4.61
CA SER A 256 23.03 0.92 -3.39
C SER A 256 24.00 0.62 -2.24
N PRO A 257 23.76 1.16 -1.03
CA PRO A 257 24.49 0.68 0.13
C PRO A 257 24.36 -0.84 0.18
N PRO A 258 25.42 -1.60 0.56
CA PRO A 258 25.35 -3.05 0.63
C PRO A 258 24.12 -3.44 1.43
N ALA A 259 23.36 -4.43 0.95
CA ALA A 259 22.14 -4.89 1.58
C ALA A 259 22.41 -5.17 3.06
N ASP A 260 22.05 -4.20 3.91
CA ASP A 260 21.97 -4.41 5.34
C ASP A 260 20.63 -5.09 5.54
N ASP A 261 20.67 -6.43 5.57
CA ASP A 261 19.54 -7.35 5.76
C ASP A 261 18.74 -7.07 7.08
N THR A 262 19.10 -6.01 7.81
CA THR A 262 18.49 -5.58 9.08
C THR A 262 17.53 -4.40 8.95
N ARG A 263 17.46 -3.71 7.80
CA ARG A 263 16.51 -2.61 7.58
C ARG A 263 15.23 -3.16 6.92
N PRO A 264 14.06 -3.12 7.59
CA PRO A 264 12.81 -3.48 6.93
C PRO A 264 12.54 -2.51 5.77
N PRO A 265 12.05 -2.99 4.60
CA PRO A 265 11.55 -2.08 3.59
C PRO A 265 10.49 -1.20 4.25
N ALA A 266 10.63 0.12 4.08
CA ALA A 266 9.57 1.03 4.48
C ALA A 266 8.29 0.55 3.80
N GLU A 267 7.25 0.31 4.60
CA GLU A 267 5.91 0.11 4.05
C GLU A 267 5.64 1.34 3.19
N PRO A 268 5.52 1.21 1.84
CA PRO A 268 5.17 2.36 1.05
C PRO A 268 3.83 2.84 1.62
N PRO A 269 3.65 4.15 1.85
CA PRO A 269 2.30 4.63 2.09
C PRO A 269 1.41 4.06 0.98
N PRO A 270 0.14 3.74 1.23
CA PRO A 270 -0.78 3.49 0.13
C PRO A 270 -0.72 4.73 -0.75
N VAL A 271 0.01 4.61 -1.87
CA VAL A 271 -0.03 5.61 -2.91
C VAL A 271 -1.38 5.34 -3.55
N PRO A 272 -2.38 6.22 -3.38
CA PRO A 272 -3.57 6.09 -4.21
C PRO A 272 -3.07 6.09 -5.66
N LEU A 273 -3.60 5.17 -6.47
CA LEU A 273 -3.43 5.16 -7.91
C LEU A 273 -3.79 6.55 -8.45
N ALA A 274 -2.81 7.43 -8.58
CA ALA A 274 -2.91 8.65 -9.33
C ALA A 274 -2.09 8.42 -10.59
N VAL A 275 -2.68 7.69 -11.55
CA VAL A 275 -2.33 7.91 -12.95
C VAL A 275 -2.69 9.36 -13.22
N ALA A 276 -1.71 10.26 -13.18
CA ALA A 276 -1.93 11.65 -13.53
C ALA A 276 -2.24 11.69 -15.03
N CYS A 277 -3.49 12.04 -15.38
CA CYS A 277 -3.85 12.20 -16.77
C CYS A 277 -3.13 13.39 -17.40
N PRO A 278 -2.74 13.31 -18.68
CA PRO A 278 -2.18 14.44 -19.39
C PRO A 278 -3.09 15.68 -19.30
N VAL A 279 -2.49 16.87 -19.39
CA VAL A 279 -3.21 18.15 -19.38
C VAL A 279 -4.31 18.13 -20.44
N GLY A 280 -5.57 18.25 -20.00
CA GLY A 280 -6.76 18.18 -20.87
C GLY A 280 -7.56 16.87 -20.81
N MET A 281 -7.18 15.90 -19.97
CA MET A 281 -7.92 14.64 -19.75
C MET A 281 -8.24 14.39 -18.26
N ALA A 282 -9.30 13.63 -17.98
CA ALA A 282 -9.75 13.29 -16.63
C ALA A 282 -9.78 11.77 -16.39
N MET A 283 -9.54 11.31 -15.15
CA MET A 283 -9.47 9.89 -14.78
C MET A 283 -10.86 9.29 -14.49
N ALA A 284 -11.57 8.79 -15.51
CA ALA A 284 -12.90 8.19 -15.36
C ALA A 284 -12.86 6.67 -15.53
N ALA A 285 -13.52 5.93 -14.63
CA ALA A 285 -13.61 4.46 -14.68
C ALA A 285 -12.26 3.72 -14.86
N GLY A 286 -11.18 4.23 -14.23
CA GLY A 286 -9.85 3.62 -14.29
C GLY A 286 -8.98 3.96 -15.52
N LYS A 287 -9.45 4.85 -16.41
CA LYS A 287 -8.71 5.32 -17.60
C LYS A 287 -8.71 6.85 -17.73
N CYS A 288 -7.76 7.40 -18.48
CA CYS A 288 -7.82 8.82 -18.88
C CYS A 288 -8.79 8.99 -20.05
N THR A 289 -9.77 9.89 -19.90
CA THR A 289 -10.76 10.23 -20.93
C THR A 289 -10.71 11.72 -21.29
N ALA A 290 -11.05 12.02 -22.54
CA ALA A 290 -11.16 13.38 -23.06
C ALA A 290 -12.47 14.08 -22.63
N ASP A 291 -13.45 13.35 -22.09
CA ASP A 291 -14.71 13.95 -21.62
C ASP A 291 -14.55 14.52 -20.21
N ALA A 292 -14.21 15.81 -20.13
CA ALA A 292 -14.14 16.56 -18.87
C ALA A 292 -15.49 16.60 -18.11
N ALA A 293 -16.61 16.23 -18.73
CA ALA A 293 -17.91 16.18 -18.08
C ALA A 293 -18.16 14.86 -17.32
N ALA A 294 -17.51 13.75 -17.71
CA ALA A 294 -17.74 12.43 -17.14
C ALA A 294 -17.30 12.33 -15.65
N PRO A 295 -17.98 11.52 -14.82
CA PRO A 295 -17.65 11.37 -13.41
C PRO A 295 -16.29 10.68 -13.24
N HIS A 296 -15.36 11.30 -12.51
CA HIS A 296 -14.01 10.79 -12.28
C HIS A 296 -13.66 10.68 -10.80
N LEU A 297 -12.56 10.01 -10.47
CA LEU A 297 -12.05 9.96 -9.09
C LEU A 297 -11.42 11.31 -8.73
N CYS A 298 -11.88 11.92 -7.63
CA CYS A 298 -11.26 13.12 -7.06
C CYS A 298 -9.96 12.79 -6.30
N ALA A 299 -9.10 13.79 -6.11
CA ALA A 299 -8.00 13.71 -5.15
C ALA A 299 -8.56 13.50 -3.73
N ALA A 300 -7.87 12.70 -2.91
CA ALA A 300 -8.37 12.28 -1.60
C ALA A 300 -8.49 13.42 -0.58
N ASP A 301 -7.86 14.56 -0.83
CA ASP A 301 -7.83 15.77 0.00
C ASP A 301 -8.65 16.95 -0.57
N ASP A 302 -9.18 16.83 -1.80
CA ASP A 302 -9.99 17.88 -2.44
C ASP A 302 -11.49 17.60 -2.26
N GLU A 303 -12.02 18.08 -1.14
CA GLU A 303 -13.42 17.88 -0.77
C GLU A 303 -14.40 18.38 -1.84
N ARG A 304 -14.16 19.57 -2.41
CA ARG A 304 -15.08 20.19 -3.36
C ARG A 304 -15.09 19.46 -4.70
N ALA A 305 -13.93 18.99 -5.14
CA ALA A 305 -13.85 18.11 -6.31
C ALA A 305 -14.56 16.78 -6.02
N CYS A 306 -14.37 16.19 -4.84
CA CYS A 306 -15.04 14.95 -4.45
C CYS A 306 -16.56 15.09 -4.42
N GLU A 307 -17.08 16.18 -3.88
CA GLU A 307 -18.51 16.49 -3.89
C GLU A 307 -19.05 16.56 -5.32
N THR A 308 -18.39 17.35 -6.17
CA THR A 308 -18.79 17.52 -7.58
C THR A 308 -18.81 16.18 -8.32
N GLN A 309 -17.75 15.39 -8.18
CA GLN A 309 -17.64 14.12 -8.89
C GLN A 309 -18.54 13.02 -8.31
N CYS A 310 -18.76 13.04 -6.99
CA CYS A 310 -19.74 12.16 -6.37
C CYS A 310 -21.13 12.48 -6.91
N GLN A 311 -21.56 13.74 -6.98
CA GLN A 311 -22.86 14.14 -7.56
C GLN A 311 -23.01 13.70 -9.02
N LYS A 312 -21.92 13.72 -9.80
CA LYS A 312 -21.91 13.20 -11.17
C LYS A 312 -22.04 11.67 -11.27
N GLY A 313 -21.79 10.93 -10.19
CA GLY A 313 -21.95 9.46 -10.13
C GLY A 313 -20.66 8.67 -9.91
N SER A 314 -19.53 9.31 -9.59
CA SER A 314 -18.28 8.62 -9.27
C SER A 314 -18.35 7.97 -7.88
N ALA A 315 -18.45 6.64 -7.83
CA ALA A 315 -18.50 5.89 -6.58
C ALA A 315 -17.24 6.06 -5.71
N GLY A 316 -16.06 6.13 -6.34
CA GLY A 316 -14.80 6.39 -5.64
C GLY A 316 -14.72 7.81 -5.06
N SER A 317 -15.26 8.82 -5.75
CA SER A 317 -15.34 10.18 -5.21
C SER A 317 -16.33 10.30 -4.07
N CYS A 318 -17.43 9.54 -4.09
CA CYS A 318 -18.33 9.45 -2.94
C CYS A 318 -17.65 8.81 -1.73
N HIS A 319 -16.78 7.81 -1.94
CA HIS A 319 -15.96 7.24 -0.87
C HIS A 319 -15.00 8.27 -0.27
N ASN A 320 -14.21 8.94 -1.11
CA ASN A 320 -13.24 9.95 -0.64
C ASN A 320 -13.94 11.09 0.12
N LEU A 321 -15.07 11.59 -0.39
CA LEU A 321 -15.86 12.60 0.29
C LEU A 321 -16.33 12.13 1.67
N ALA A 322 -16.85 10.91 1.76
CA ALA A 322 -17.30 10.34 3.04
C ALA A 322 -16.15 10.21 4.05
N VAL A 323 -14.96 9.78 3.61
CA VAL A 323 -13.77 9.68 4.49
C VAL A 323 -13.32 11.05 4.99
N LEU A 324 -13.34 12.08 4.13
CA LEU A 324 -13.04 13.46 4.52
C LEU A 324 -14.01 13.98 5.59
N LEU A 325 -15.32 13.79 5.37
CA LEU A 325 -16.36 14.19 6.32
C LEU A 325 -16.28 13.41 7.64
N GLN A 326 -15.93 12.11 7.58
CA GLN A 326 -15.76 11.27 8.77
C GLN A 326 -14.63 11.77 9.69
N ASN A 327 -13.54 12.25 9.09
CA ASN A 327 -12.36 12.78 9.81
C ASN A 327 -12.53 14.24 10.26
N ARG A 328 -13.58 14.93 9.81
CA ARG A 328 -13.83 16.32 10.18
C ARG A 328 -14.15 16.44 11.68
N ARG A 329 -13.44 17.35 12.35
CA ARG A 329 -13.75 17.73 13.72
C ARG A 329 -15.09 18.45 13.76
N LEU A 330 -16.00 17.98 14.61
CA LEU A 330 -17.26 18.66 14.85
C LEU A 330 -17.00 19.89 15.71
N GLU A 331 -17.36 21.07 15.19
CA GLU A 331 -17.34 22.32 15.92
C GLU A 331 -18.78 22.71 16.29
N VAL A 332 -18.99 23.08 17.56
CA VAL A 332 -20.30 23.51 18.03
C VAL A 332 -20.43 25.00 17.73
N ALA A 333 -21.33 25.36 16.82
CA ALA A 333 -21.72 26.73 16.56
C ALA A 333 -23.17 26.95 17.00
N GLY A 334 -23.41 27.94 17.87
CA GLY A 334 -24.74 28.28 18.40
C GLY A 334 -25.33 27.21 19.32
N ASP A 335 -26.65 27.05 19.27
CA ASP A 335 -27.43 26.19 20.20
C ASP A 335 -27.49 24.71 19.78
N ALA A 336 -26.81 24.31 18.69
CA ALA A 336 -26.84 22.93 18.21
C ALA A 336 -26.09 22.01 19.18
N SER A 337 -26.74 20.93 19.63
CA SER A 337 -26.04 19.93 20.45
C SER A 337 -25.05 19.11 19.61
N LEU A 338 -23.91 18.76 20.19
CA LEU A 338 -22.94 17.84 19.57
C LEU A 338 -23.58 16.53 19.08
N VAL A 339 -24.61 16.06 19.78
CA VAL A 339 -25.36 14.84 19.44
C VAL A 339 -26.14 15.00 18.13
N GLN A 340 -26.77 16.16 17.93
CA GLN A 340 -27.49 16.46 16.68
C GLN A 340 -26.53 16.59 15.50
N LEU A 341 -25.40 17.29 15.68
CA LEU A 341 -24.38 17.44 14.64
C LEU A 341 -23.75 16.09 14.26
N ALA A 342 -23.46 15.24 15.25
CA ALA A 342 -22.95 13.89 15.00
C ALA A 342 -23.95 13.04 14.22
N ARG A 343 -25.24 13.10 14.57
CA ARG A 343 -26.29 12.36 13.87
C ARG A 343 -26.46 12.83 12.42
N GLN A 344 -26.46 14.14 12.17
CA GLN A 344 -26.56 14.68 10.81
C GLN A 344 -25.38 14.23 9.94
N ARG A 345 -24.17 14.26 10.49
CA ARG A 345 -22.98 13.74 9.81
C ARG A 345 -23.13 12.24 9.52
N ASP A 346 -23.59 11.44 10.48
CA ASP A 346 -23.77 10.00 10.27
C ASP A 346 -24.83 9.70 9.18
N GLU A 347 -25.90 10.48 9.11
CA GLU A 347 -26.92 10.40 8.05
C GLU A 347 -26.33 10.75 6.67
N GLU A 348 -25.47 11.76 6.57
CA GLU A 348 -24.75 12.12 5.35
C GLU A 348 -23.73 11.04 4.93
N LEU A 349 -22.93 10.55 5.90
CA LEU A 349 -21.99 9.44 5.69
C LEU A 349 -22.72 8.19 5.19
N HIS A 350 -23.89 7.89 5.75
CA HIS A 350 -24.71 6.76 5.32
C HIS A 350 -25.08 6.87 3.84
N GLN A 351 -25.52 8.04 3.39
CA GLN A 351 -25.87 8.26 1.98
C GLN A 351 -24.66 8.11 1.05
N LEU A 352 -23.52 8.72 1.40
CA LEU A 352 -22.32 8.68 0.57
C LEU A 352 -21.72 7.27 0.49
N PHE A 353 -21.59 6.57 1.61
CA PHE A 353 -21.12 5.20 1.62
C PHE A 353 -22.10 4.23 0.96
N THR A 354 -23.42 4.47 1.02
CA THR A 354 -24.41 3.70 0.25
C THR A 354 -24.12 3.80 -1.24
N ARG A 355 -24.00 5.03 -1.78
CA ARG A 355 -23.71 5.24 -3.20
C ARG A 355 -22.38 4.62 -3.63
N ALA A 356 -21.36 4.72 -2.79
CA ALA A 356 -20.05 4.12 -3.07
C ALA A 356 -20.07 2.58 -3.02
N CYS A 357 -20.74 2.00 -2.02
CA CYS A 357 -20.93 0.54 -1.89
C CYS A 357 -21.79 -0.01 -3.05
N ASP A 358 -22.85 0.71 -3.43
CA ASP A 358 -23.70 0.38 -4.57
C ASP A 358 -22.92 0.39 -5.88
N GLY A 359 -22.00 1.34 -6.02
CA GLY A 359 -21.05 1.45 -7.14
C GLY A 359 -19.85 0.50 -7.07
N GLY A 360 -19.80 -0.45 -6.11
CA GLY A 360 -18.80 -1.51 -6.07
C GLY A 360 -17.54 -1.21 -5.26
N VAL A 361 -17.47 -0.10 -4.53
CA VAL A 361 -16.35 0.19 -3.63
C VAL A 361 -16.47 -0.69 -2.36
N ALA A 362 -15.73 -1.79 -2.32
CA ALA A 362 -15.89 -2.83 -1.31
C ALA A 362 -15.65 -2.34 0.14
N GLU A 363 -14.66 -1.46 0.36
CA GLU A 363 -14.39 -0.85 1.67
C GLU A 363 -15.54 0.04 2.15
N SER A 364 -16.24 0.73 1.23
CA SER A 364 -17.40 1.55 1.59
C SER A 364 -18.54 0.74 2.17
N CYS A 365 -18.70 -0.52 1.75
CA CYS A 365 -19.69 -1.40 2.35
C CYS A 365 -19.34 -1.73 3.81
N ASP A 366 -18.06 -1.92 4.14
CA ASP A 366 -17.65 -2.13 5.53
C ASP A 366 -17.96 -0.93 6.42
N ARG A 367 -17.54 0.26 5.98
CA ARG A 367 -17.79 1.53 6.67
C ARG A 367 -19.28 1.85 6.79
N LEU A 368 -20.07 1.58 5.74
CA LEU A 368 -21.52 1.74 5.75
C LEU A 368 -22.16 0.89 6.85
N GLY A 369 -21.72 -0.35 7.05
CA GLY A 369 -22.22 -1.21 8.11
C GLY A 369 -22.01 -0.60 9.51
N TYR A 370 -20.85 0.00 9.76
CA TYR A 370 -20.58 0.72 11.02
C TYR A 370 -21.45 1.96 11.20
N VAL A 371 -21.63 2.77 10.14
CA VAL A 371 -22.50 3.95 10.19
C VAL A 371 -23.97 3.55 10.39
N ALA A 372 -24.45 2.51 9.69
CA ALA A 372 -25.80 1.99 9.85
C ALA A 372 -26.05 1.50 11.28
N MET A 373 -25.07 0.86 11.94
CA MET A 373 -25.16 0.54 13.36
C MET A 373 -25.29 1.77 14.25
N ALA A 374 -24.49 2.82 13.99
CA ALA A 374 -24.54 4.07 14.76
C ALA A 374 -25.92 4.74 14.64
N LEU A 375 -26.53 4.65 13.46
CA LEU A 375 -27.91 5.08 13.18
C LEU A 375 -28.98 4.11 13.68
N LYS A 376 -28.60 3.04 14.38
CA LYS A 376 -29.49 2.01 14.94
C LYS A 376 -30.32 1.27 13.89
N ALA A 377 -29.78 1.08 12.68
CA ALA A 377 -30.40 0.26 11.65
C ALA A 377 -30.60 -1.19 12.14
N PRO A 378 -31.64 -1.90 11.66
CA PRO A 378 -31.87 -3.30 12.02
C PRO A 378 -30.66 -4.18 11.69
N ARG A 379 -30.32 -5.12 12.59
CA ARG A 379 -29.11 -5.96 12.43
C ARG A 379 -29.08 -6.73 11.11
N ALA A 380 -30.24 -7.21 10.65
CA ALA A 380 -30.36 -7.93 9.39
C ALA A 380 -30.03 -7.07 8.15
N GLU A 381 -30.25 -5.75 8.22
CA GLU A 381 -29.88 -4.82 7.15
C GLU A 381 -28.37 -4.61 7.13
N VAL A 382 -27.77 -4.36 8.30
CA VAL A 382 -26.32 -4.22 8.47
C VAL A 382 -25.58 -5.47 7.95
N GLN A 383 -26.10 -6.67 8.25
CA GLN A 383 -25.54 -7.93 7.76
C GLN A 383 -25.53 -8.03 6.24
N LYS A 384 -26.57 -7.56 5.56
CA LYS A 384 -26.61 -7.55 4.07
C LYS A 384 -25.52 -6.63 3.50
N VAL A 385 -25.29 -5.49 4.14
CA VAL A 385 -24.25 -4.54 3.74
C VAL A 385 -22.85 -5.17 3.86
N TRP A 386 -22.53 -5.79 5.00
CA TRP A 386 -21.25 -6.49 5.15
C TRP A 386 -21.12 -7.74 4.28
N GLN A 387 -22.22 -8.45 4.05
CA GLN A 387 -22.24 -9.57 3.11
C GLN A 387 -21.84 -9.10 1.71
N ARG A 388 -22.41 -7.98 1.25
CA ARG A 388 -22.02 -7.36 -0.02
C ARG A 388 -20.54 -6.96 -0.05
N GLY A 389 -20.03 -6.31 1.00
CA GLY A 389 -18.61 -5.97 1.10
C GLY A 389 -17.69 -7.20 1.03
N CYS A 390 -18.09 -8.27 1.72
CA CYS A 390 -17.42 -9.57 1.68
C CYS A 390 -17.46 -10.20 0.27
N ASP A 391 -18.62 -10.10 -0.41
CA ASP A 391 -18.82 -10.60 -1.76
C ASP A 391 -18.00 -9.84 -2.81
N LEU A 392 -17.77 -8.54 -2.59
CA LEU A 392 -16.86 -7.71 -3.37
C LEU A 392 -15.37 -7.95 -3.04
N GLY A 393 -15.05 -8.86 -2.12
CA GLY A 393 -13.68 -9.25 -1.78
C GLY A 393 -13.02 -8.42 -0.67
N HIS A 394 -13.79 -7.69 0.14
CA HIS A 394 -13.24 -7.00 1.30
C HIS A 394 -13.16 -7.92 2.52
N GLY A 395 -11.95 -8.39 2.84
CA GLY A 395 -11.70 -9.32 3.95
C GLY A 395 -12.23 -8.83 5.32
N PRO A 396 -12.02 -7.56 5.73
CA PRO A 396 -12.56 -7.04 6.98
C PRO A 396 -14.10 -7.15 7.08
N ALA A 397 -14.83 -6.91 6.00
CA ALA A 397 -16.29 -7.07 5.98
C ALA A 397 -16.70 -8.54 6.22
N CYS A 398 -15.99 -9.51 5.62
CA CYS A 398 -16.20 -10.92 5.90
C CYS A 398 -15.95 -11.24 7.40
N ARG A 399 -14.89 -10.70 7.98
CA ARG A 399 -14.54 -10.92 9.40
C ARG A 399 -15.58 -10.31 10.34
N VAL A 400 -16.02 -9.10 10.08
CA VAL A 400 -17.02 -8.41 10.93
C VAL A 400 -18.36 -9.14 10.86
N LEU A 401 -18.79 -9.54 9.66
CA LEU A 401 -19.99 -10.36 9.47
C LEU A 401 -19.89 -11.71 10.18
N ALA A 402 -18.72 -12.36 10.14
CA ALA A 402 -18.51 -13.60 10.86
C ALA A 402 -18.75 -13.46 12.36
N GLY A 403 -18.39 -12.31 12.93
CA GLY A 403 -18.61 -11.98 14.34
C GLY A 403 -20.07 -12.17 14.77
N ASP A 404 -21.03 -11.88 13.90
CA ASP A 404 -22.46 -12.03 14.18
C ASP A 404 -22.89 -13.49 14.30
N PHE A 405 -22.37 -14.34 13.41
CA PHE A 405 -22.68 -15.78 13.44
C PHE A 405 -21.93 -16.49 14.55
N LEU A 406 -20.74 -15.99 14.88
CA LEU A 406 -19.98 -16.51 15.99
C LEU A 406 -20.55 -16.05 17.32
N ALA A 407 -21.29 -14.93 17.41
CA ALA A 407 -21.90 -14.35 18.63
C ALA A 407 -23.17 -15.10 19.13
N GLY A 408 -23.59 -14.81 20.37
CA GLY A 408 -24.85 -15.31 20.94
C GLY A 408 -24.77 -16.64 21.68
N ALA A 409 -25.91 -17.06 22.26
CA ALA A 409 -26.04 -18.29 23.06
C ALA A 409 -26.06 -19.57 22.21
N ALA A 410 -26.45 -19.47 20.93
CA ALA A 410 -26.46 -20.56 19.96
C ALA A 410 -25.75 -20.09 18.67
N PRO A 411 -24.41 -20.06 18.66
CA PRO A 411 -23.65 -19.55 17.53
C PRO A 411 -23.66 -20.53 16.34
N ASP A 412 -23.73 -19.98 15.13
CA ASP A 412 -23.52 -20.71 13.88
C ASP A 412 -22.02 -20.74 13.57
N LEU A 413 -21.32 -21.68 14.21
CA LEU A 413 -19.87 -21.84 14.08
C LEU A 413 -19.46 -22.17 12.64
N ALA A 414 -20.27 -22.94 11.91
CA ALA A 414 -19.96 -23.34 10.54
C ALA A 414 -19.95 -22.13 9.62
N ARG A 415 -21.01 -21.31 9.66
CA ARG A 415 -21.10 -20.10 8.84
C ARG A 415 -20.08 -19.05 9.26
N GLY A 416 -19.91 -18.84 10.57
CA GLY A 416 -18.93 -17.90 11.10
C GLY A 416 -17.50 -18.24 10.68
N ARG A 417 -17.10 -19.52 10.83
CA ARG A 417 -15.77 -19.98 10.40
C ARG A 417 -15.59 -19.93 8.89
N GLY A 418 -16.62 -20.25 8.10
CA GLY A 418 -16.56 -20.11 6.64
C GLY A 418 -16.31 -18.67 6.19
N LEU A 419 -16.92 -17.69 6.85
CA LEU A 419 -16.66 -16.27 6.58
C LEU A 419 -15.25 -15.84 7.03
N LEU A 420 -14.75 -16.35 8.15
CA LEU A 420 -13.37 -16.08 8.59
C LEU A 420 -12.32 -16.73 7.71
N ASP A 421 -12.57 -17.93 7.19
CA ASP A 421 -11.73 -18.60 6.17
C ASP A 421 -11.66 -17.76 4.90
N ARG A 422 -12.81 -17.26 4.43
CA ARG A 422 -12.84 -16.31 3.31
C ARG A 422 -12.08 -15.02 3.61
N ALA A 423 -12.26 -14.43 4.80
CA ALA A 423 -11.51 -13.25 5.22
C ALA A 423 -10.00 -13.50 5.21
N CYS A 424 -9.59 -14.66 5.74
CA CYS A 424 -8.20 -15.11 5.76
C CYS A 424 -7.64 -15.22 4.35
N LYS A 425 -8.32 -15.91 3.42
CA LYS A 425 -7.93 -16.04 2.01
C LYS A 425 -7.88 -14.71 1.25
N LEU A 426 -8.71 -13.73 1.64
CA LEU A 426 -8.70 -12.37 1.08
C LEU A 426 -7.57 -11.47 1.64
N GLY A 427 -6.66 -12.01 2.46
CA GLY A 427 -5.53 -11.25 2.99
C GLY A 427 -5.77 -10.60 4.37
N ASP A 428 -6.95 -10.73 4.97
CA ASP A 428 -7.24 -10.13 6.27
C ASP A 428 -6.50 -10.88 7.40
N ALA A 429 -5.42 -10.30 7.92
CA ALA A 429 -4.60 -10.88 8.96
C ALA A 429 -5.40 -11.15 10.25
N PHE A 430 -6.32 -10.24 10.59
CA PHE A 430 -7.21 -10.44 11.72
C PHE A 430 -8.23 -11.55 11.44
N GLY A 431 -8.63 -11.76 10.19
CA GLY A 431 -9.51 -12.85 9.77
C GLY A 431 -8.91 -14.23 10.06
N CYS A 432 -7.65 -14.45 9.69
CA CYS A 432 -6.96 -15.71 10.03
C CYS A 432 -6.79 -15.89 11.54
N GLY A 433 -6.43 -14.82 12.27
CA GLY A 433 -6.30 -14.87 13.72
C GLY A 433 -7.61 -15.25 14.39
N SER A 434 -8.70 -14.59 14.01
CA SER A 434 -10.05 -14.92 14.47
C SER A 434 -10.47 -16.34 14.11
N LEU A 435 -10.09 -16.85 12.93
CA LEU A 435 -10.41 -18.21 12.52
C LEU A 435 -9.72 -19.22 13.44
N ALA A 436 -8.42 -19.05 13.65
CA ALA A 436 -7.65 -19.87 14.57
C ALA A 436 -8.18 -19.79 16.01
N ASP A 437 -8.46 -18.59 16.51
CA ASP A 437 -9.03 -18.37 17.84
C ASP A 437 -10.40 -19.03 17.99
N SER A 438 -11.22 -19.05 16.94
CA SER A 438 -12.51 -19.73 16.97
C SER A 438 -12.37 -21.23 17.25
N TYR A 439 -11.25 -21.84 16.85
CA TYR A 439 -10.92 -23.25 17.12
C TYR A 439 -10.21 -23.44 18.47
N LEU A 440 -9.22 -22.59 18.78
CA LEU A 440 -8.31 -22.76 19.92
C LEU A 440 -8.88 -22.25 21.25
N LYS A 441 -9.84 -21.31 21.19
CA LYS A 441 -10.44 -20.66 22.35
C LYS A 441 -11.96 -20.76 22.26
N PRO A 442 -12.53 -21.98 22.34
CA PRO A 442 -13.97 -22.16 22.26
C PRO A 442 -14.66 -21.46 23.45
N ARG A 443 -15.90 -21.01 23.22
CA ARG A 443 -16.64 -20.25 24.22
C ARG A 443 -17.05 -21.10 25.42
N GLY A 444 -17.31 -20.41 26.54
CA GLY A 444 -17.74 -21.05 27.78
C GLY A 444 -16.59 -21.64 28.61
N GLY A 445 -15.34 -21.37 28.22
CA GLY A 445 -14.15 -21.83 28.97
C GLY A 445 -13.87 -23.32 28.84
N ALA A 446 -14.59 -24.04 27.99
CA ALA A 446 -14.31 -25.43 27.68
C ALA A 446 -12.94 -25.57 27.01
N ALA A 447 -12.24 -26.68 27.26
CA ALA A 447 -11.04 -27.00 26.51
C ALA A 447 -11.41 -27.39 25.06
N PRO A 448 -10.65 -26.96 24.04
CA PRO A 448 -10.89 -27.37 22.66
C PRO A 448 -10.62 -28.86 22.46
N ALA A 449 -11.40 -29.49 21.58
CA ALA A 449 -11.18 -30.87 21.17
C ALA A 449 -9.87 -31.02 20.36
N PRO A 450 -9.22 -32.20 20.34
CA PRO A 450 -7.94 -32.39 19.65
C PRO A 450 -7.96 -32.04 18.15
N ASP A 451 -9.07 -32.32 17.46
CA ASP A 451 -9.25 -32.00 16.05
C ASP A 451 -9.42 -30.49 15.81
N GLU A 452 -10.09 -29.79 16.72
CA GLU A 452 -10.19 -28.33 16.72
C GLU A 452 -8.81 -27.69 16.95
N ILE A 453 -8.02 -28.21 17.90
CA ILE A 453 -6.65 -27.77 18.12
C ILE A 453 -5.83 -27.92 16.83
N ALA A 454 -5.90 -29.09 16.18
CA ALA A 454 -5.18 -29.35 14.94
C ALA A 454 -5.59 -28.36 13.82
N ARG A 455 -6.90 -28.09 13.66
CA ARG A 455 -7.41 -27.11 12.70
C ARG A 455 -6.91 -25.69 13.00
N GLY A 456 -7.00 -25.24 14.24
CA GLY A 456 -6.56 -23.91 14.65
C GLY A 456 -5.05 -23.70 14.44
N VAL A 457 -4.23 -24.69 14.79
CA VAL A 457 -2.79 -24.67 14.55
C VAL A 457 -2.47 -24.65 13.06
N ALA A 458 -3.18 -25.43 12.24
CA ALA A 458 -2.99 -25.46 10.79
C ALA A 458 -3.25 -24.08 10.17
N VAL A 459 -4.34 -23.41 10.55
CA VAL A 459 -4.67 -22.05 10.11
C VAL A 459 -3.55 -21.06 10.48
N LEU A 460 -3.00 -21.12 11.70
CA LEU A 460 -1.90 -20.25 12.10
C LEU A 460 -0.61 -20.54 11.32
N LYS A 461 -0.32 -21.80 11.02
CA LYS A 461 0.86 -22.18 10.23
C LYS A 461 0.74 -21.69 8.78
N GLU A 462 -0.44 -21.82 8.17
CA GLU A 462 -0.71 -21.29 6.83
C GLU A 462 -0.60 -19.76 6.80
N ALA A 463 -1.24 -19.08 7.76
CA ALA A 463 -1.14 -17.63 7.89
C ALA A 463 0.32 -17.17 8.11
N CYS A 464 1.10 -17.92 8.89
CA CYS A 464 2.53 -17.68 9.08
C CYS A 464 3.32 -17.82 7.77
N ALA A 465 3.04 -18.86 6.98
CA ALA A 465 3.68 -19.08 5.67
C ALA A 465 3.40 -17.93 4.70
N SER A 466 2.20 -17.34 4.76
CA SER A 466 1.80 -16.15 3.99
C SER A 466 2.34 -14.82 4.58
N ARG A 467 3.49 -14.87 5.28
CA ARG A 467 4.20 -13.74 5.90
C ARG A 467 3.39 -12.91 6.90
N ARG A 468 2.35 -13.47 7.52
CA ARG A 468 1.58 -12.77 8.57
C ARG A 468 2.32 -12.90 9.90
N ARG A 469 3.10 -11.88 10.21
CA ARG A 469 4.01 -11.83 11.38
C ARG A 469 3.37 -12.22 12.71
N TYR A 470 2.10 -11.87 12.93
CA TYR A 470 1.36 -12.24 14.14
C TYR A 470 1.13 -13.75 14.26
N ALA A 471 0.77 -14.42 13.16
CA ALA A 471 0.45 -15.85 13.17
C ALA A 471 1.66 -16.71 13.53
N CYS A 472 2.85 -16.39 13.01
CA CYS A 472 4.08 -17.09 13.39
C CYS A 472 4.36 -17.00 14.89
N ARG A 473 4.12 -15.84 15.51
CA ARG A 473 4.28 -15.67 16.95
C ARG A 473 3.30 -16.51 17.76
N GLU A 474 2.04 -16.59 17.31
CA GLU A 474 1.05 -17.42 18.00
C GLU A 474 1.40 -18.91 17.91
N VAL A 475 1.90 -19.40 16.77
CA VAL A 475 2.43 -20.78 16.68
C VAL A 475 3.58 -21.00 17.67
N ALA A 476 4.51 -20.03 17.77
CA ALA A 476 5.61 -20.09 18.73
C ALA A 476 5.09 -20.22 20.18
N ASN A 477 4.17 -19.34 20.56
CA ASN A 477 3.57 -19.32 21.90
C ASN A 477 2.86 -20.63 22.24
N LEU A 478 2.14 -21.23 21.28
CA LEU A 478 1.47 -22.53 21.49
C LEU A 478 2.45 -23.63 21.87
N HIS A 479 3.59 -23.71 21.17
CA HIS A 479 4.64 -24.70 21.43
C HIS A 479 5.43 -24.41 22.72
N ILE A 480 5.62 -23.14 23.09
CA ILE A 480 6.31 -22.74 24.33
C ILE A 480 5.45 -23.01 25.55
N ASP A 481 4.16 -22.65 25.49
CA ASP A 481 3.22 -22.83 26.60
C ASP A 481 2.90 -24.31 26.84
N GLY A 482 2.83 -25.11 25.77
CA GLY A 482 2.59 -26.55 25.88
C GLY A 482 1.18 -26.95 26.31
N LYS A 483 0.24 -26.00 26.39
CA LYS A 483 -1.13 -26.22 26.91
C LYS A 483 -2.05 -26.90 25.89
N LEU A 484 -1.90 -26.55 24.61
CA LEU A 484 -2.76 -27.05 23.52
C LEU A 484 -2.01 -28.00 22.59
N VAL A 485 -0.70 -27.83 22.45
CA VAL A 485 0.18 -28.71 21.67
C VAL A 485 1.32 -29.21 22.56
N PRO A 486 1.98 -30.34 22.26
CA PRO A 486 3.15 -30.78 23.00
C PRO A 486 4.18 -29.66 23.14
N LYS A 487 4.66 -29.45 24.37
CA LYS A 487 5.65 -28.42 24.66
C LYS A 487 6.94 -28.72 23.91
N ASP A 488 7.36 -27.78 23.07
CA ASP A 488 8.61 -27.84 22.31
C ASP A 488 9.17 -26.43 22.16
N GLU A 489 10.11 -26.07 23.04
CA GLU A 489 10.72 -24.74 23.00
C GLU A 489 11.62 -24.54 21.78
N ALA A 490 12.11 -25.60 21.15
CA ALA A 490 12.94 -25.48 19.94
C ALA A 490 12.09 -25.09 18.73
N VAL A 491 10.93 -25.73 18.57
CA VAL A 491 9.92 -25.32 17.56
C VAL A 491 9.40 -23.92 17.88
N GLY A 492 9.15 -23.62 19.16
CA GLY A 492 8.79 -22.28 19.61
C GLY A 492 9.78 -21.20 19.16
N LEU A 493 11.07 -21.43 19.40
CA LEU A 493 12.14 -20.54 18.97
C LEU A 493 12.17 -20.37 17.46
N GLU A 494 12.08 -21.45 16.69
CA GLU A 494 12.06 -21.40 15.22
C GLU A 494 10.95 -20.49 14.69
N TYR A 495 9.74 -20.60 15.24
CA TYR A 495 8.61 -19.76 14.83
C TYR A 495 8.72 -18.30 15.29
N HIS A 496 9.30 -18.03 16.47
CA HIS A 496 9.63 -16.66 16.87
C HIS A 496 10.68 -16.05 15.93
N GLU A 497 11.69 -16.80 15.50
CA GLU A 497 12.69 -16.32 14.54
C GLU A 497 12.09 -16.06 13.16
N LYS A 498 11.19 -16.94 12.68
CA LYS A 498 10.40 -16.68 11.46
C LYS A 498 9.56 -15.40 11.60
N SER A 499 8.88 -15.22 12.72
CA SER A 499 8.11 -14.00 12.99
C SER A 499 9.00 -12.76 13.03
N CYS A 500 10.16 -12.86 13.70
CA CYS A 500 11.18 -11.82 13.77
C CYS A 500 11.71 -11.46 12.38
N ALA A 501 11.99 -12.46 11.52
CA ALA A 501 12.39 -12.25 10.12
C ALA A 501 11.38 -11.41 9.32
N THR A 502 10.10 -11.46 9.67
CA THR A 502 9.02 -10.63 9.08
C THR A 502 8.79 -9.28 9.78
N GLY A 503 9.69 -8.84 10.66
CA GLY A 503 9.62 -7.54 11.34
C GLY A 503 8.73 -7.51 12.60
N ASN A 504 8.45 -8.66 13.22
CA ASN A 504 7.80 -8.69 14.54
C ASN A 504 8.82 -8.45 15.66
N THR A 505 8.87 -7.22 16.15
CA THR A 505 9.83 -6.81 17.20
C THR A 505 9.66 -7.59 18.50
N LEU A 506 8.42 -7.91 18.89
CA LEU A 506 8.17 -8.71 20.09
C LEU A 506 8.72 -10.14 19.93
N SER A 507 8.59 -10.75 18.74
CA SER A 507 9.16 -12.09 18.52
C SER A 507 10.67 -12.09 18.42
N CYS A 508 11.29 -11.01 17.94
CA CYS A 508 12.74 -10.85 18.02
C CYS A 508 13.24 -10.78 19.47
N LEU A 509 12.52 -10.05 20.33
CA LEU A 509 12.80 -10.00 21.76
C LEU A 509 12.63 -11.38 22.41
N ASP A 510 11.52 -12.06 22.16
CA ASP A 510 11.24 -13.38 22.72
C ASP A 510 12.28 -14.43 22.26
N ALA A 511 12.60 -14.46 20.95
CA ALA A 511 13.67 -15.31 20.42
C ALA A 511 15.02 -14.99 21.07
N GLY A 512 15.39 -13.71 21.17
CA GLY A 512 16.64 -13.30 21.81
C GLY A 512 16.72 -13.74 23.27
N LEU A 513 15.62 -13.60 24.04
CA LEU A 513 15.54 -14.06 25.43
C LEU A 513 15.63 -15.57 25.54
N MET A 514 15.02 -16.32 24.61
CA MET A 514 15.11 -17.78 24.58
C MET A 514 16.54 -18.25 24.28
N VAL A 515 17.18 -17.68 23.26
CA VAL A 515 18.57 -17.98 22.90
C VAL A 515 19.53 -17.62 24.04
N PHE A 516 19.33 -16.46 24.66
CA PHE A 516 20.10 -16.04 25.84
C PHE A 516 19.87 -16.99 27.02
N ALA A 517 18.65 -17.42 27.29
CA ALA A 517 18.38 -18.34 28.39
C ALA A 517 18.83 -19.80 28.10
N GLY A 518 19.07 -20.15 26.84
CA GLY A 518 19.28 -21.54 26.40
C GLY A 518 17.97 -22.35 26.39
N ARG A 519 16.86 -21.70 26.07
CA ARG A 519 15.52 -22.32 25.96
C ARG A 519 15.26 -22.70 24.50
N GLY A 520 15.05 -23.99 24.26
CA GLY A 520 14.89 -24.52 22.89
C GLY A 520 16.17 -24.54 22.05
N THR A 521 17.32 -24.14 22.62
CA THR A 521 18.62 -24.11 21.95
C THR A 521 19.74 -24.08 23.00
N ALA A 522 20.99 -24.36 22.60
CA ALA A 522 22.14 -24.00 23.41
C ALA A 522 22.23 -22.46 23.57
N LYS A 523 22.75 -22.01 24.72
CA LYS A 523 23.02 -20.59 24.97
C LYS A 523 23.97 -20.05 23.92
N ASP A 524 23.59 -18.95 23.27
CA ASP A 524 24.40 -18.29 22.24
C ASP A 524 24.23 -16.78 22.37
N ALA A 525 25.19 -16.15 23.05
CA ALA A 525 25.09 -14.74 23.36
C ALA A 525 25.24 -13.85 22.13
N ALA A 526 25.99 -14.27 21.11
CA ALA A 526 26.15 -13.51 19.86
C ALA A 526 24.85 -13.51 19.04
N ARG A 527 24.18 -14.68 18.95
CA ARG A 527 22.87 -14.77 18.29
C ARG A 527 21.79 -14.03 19.06
N ALA A 528 21.77 -14.12 20.39
CA ALA A 528 20.84 -13.36 21.22
C ALA A 528 21.02 -11.84 21.04
N GLU A 529 22.27 -11.38 21.01
CA GLU A 529 22.60 -9.98 20.75
C GLU A 529 22.06 -9.52 19.39
N ALA A 530 22.35 -10.25 18.31
CA ALA A 530 21.86 -9.93 16.97
C ALA A 530 20.33 -9.84 16.91
N LEU A 531 19.61 -10.73 17.61
CA LEU A 531 18.15 -10.68 17.72
C LEU A 531 17.66 -9.45 18.47
N PHE A 532 18.32 -9.07 19.56
CA PHE A 532 17.99 -7.86 20.32
C PHE A 532 18.28 -6.57 19.55
N GLU A 533 19.38 -6.51 18.80
CA GLU A 533 19.77 -5.33 18.01
C GLU A 533 18.70 -4.94 16.98
N ARG A 534 18.00 -5.92 16.41
CA ARG A 534 16.89 -5.70 15.46
C ARG A 534 15.70 -4.96 16.07
N THR A 535 15.58 -4.94 17.40
CA THR A 535 14.45 -4.33 18.12
C THR A 535 14.81 -3.03 18.81
N CYS A 536 16.07 -2.87 19.23
CA CYS A 536 16.54 -1.70 19.96
C CYS A 536 16.21 -0.34 19.28
N PRO A 537 16.28 -0.17 17.94
CA PRO A 537 15.93 1.12 17.32
C PRO A 537 14.43 1.38 17.18
N THR A 538 13.55 0.44 17.57
CA THR A 538 12.10 0.55 17.33
C THR A 538 11.37 1.25 18.48
N THR A 539 10.39 2.08 18.15
CA THR A 539 9.56 2.79 19.12
C THR A 539 8.80 1.79 20.00
N GLY A 540 8.88 1.97 21.33
CA GLY A 540 8.23 1.08 22.31
C GLY A 540 9.07 -0.14 22.74
N ALA A 541 10.24 -0.37 22.15
CA ALA A 541 11.16 -1.47 22.52
C ALA A 541 12.37 -0.99 23.35
N GLY A 542 12.28 0.15 24.04
CA GLY A 542 13.37 0.66 24.89
C GLY A 542 13.85 -0.35 25.94
N SER A 543 12.98 -1.29 26.35
CA SER A 543 13.32 -2.43 27.21
C SER A 543 14.38 -3.37 26.61
N THR A 544 14.47 -3.51 25.29
CA THR A 544 15.47 -4.40 24.66
C THR A 544 16.86 -3.79 24.63
N CYS A 545 16.99 -2.48 24.36
CA CYS A 545 18.28 -1.78 24.49
C CYS A 545 18.79 -1.83 25.94
N GLY A 546 17.90 -1.67 26.92
CA GLY A 546 18.26 -1.84 28.33
C GLY A 546 18.70 -3.27 28.67
N THR A 547 18.10 -4.27 28.03
CA THR A 547 18.53 -5.68 28.17
C THR A 547 19.93 -5.90 27.61
N LEU A 548 20.24 -5.36 26.43
CA LEU A 548 21.59 -5.38 25.85
C LEU A 548 22.60 -4.63 26.73
N ALA A 549 22.25 -3.44 27.20
CA ALA A 549 23.12 -2.66 28.07
C ALA A 549 23.45 -3.41 29.37
N ARG A 550 22.44 -4.04 29.99
CA ARG A 550 22.63 -4.87 31.18
C ARG A 550 23.48 -6.11 30.90
N MET A 551 23.25 -6.78 29.77
CA MET A 551 24.01 -7.97 29.36
C MET A 551 25.52 -7.68 29.30
N PHE A 552 25.92 -6.57 28.68
CA PHE A 552 27.33 -6.16 28.60
C PHE A 552 27.88 -5.60 29.91
N ARG A 553 27.06 -4.92 30.72
CA ARG A 553 27.50 -4.40 32.02
C ARG A 553 27.74 -5.50 33.05
N GLU A 554 26.85 -6.48 33.10
CA GLU A 554 26.91 -7.59 34.06
C GLU A 554 27.89 -8.68 33.61
N GLY A 555 28.21 -8.75 32.31
CA GLY A 555 29.01 -9.82 31.73
C GLY A 555 28.25 -11.15 31.71
N ALA A 556 26.93 -11.09 31.51
CA ALA A 556 26.09 -12.28 31.51
C ALA A 556 26.23 -12.98 30.15
N GLN A 557 26.96 -14.10 30.12
CA GLN A 557 27.26 -14.92 28.93
C GLN A 557 28.16 -14.25 27.87
N VAL A 558 28.49 -12.97 28.04
CA VAL A 558 29.50 -12.22 27.30
C VAL A 558 30.51 -11.62 28.27
N PRO A 559 31.75 -11.33 27.84
CA PRO A 559 32.67 -10.52 28.63
C PRO A 559 32.04 -9.18 28.99
N LYS A 560 32.36 -8.67 30.19
CA LYS A 560 31.96 -7.31 30.58
C LYS A 560 32.52 -6.29 29.60
N ASP A 561 31.66 -5.42 29.10
CA ASP A 561 32.03 -4.36 28.17
C ASP A 561 31.15 -3.13 28.45
N GLY A 562 31.62 -2.27 29.35
CA GLY A 562 30.83 -1.09 29.70
C GLY A 562 30.72 -0.07 28.56
N ALA A 563 31.65 -0.05 27.60
CA ALA A 563 31.58 0.86 26.44
C ALA A 563 30.41 0.47 25.52
N ARG A 564 30.24 -0.83 25.27
CA ARG A 564 29.06 -1.35 24.57
C ARG A 564 27.80 -1.15 25.39
N ALA A 565 27.85 -1.35 26.70
CA ALA A 565 26.71 -1.10 27.58
C ALA A 565 26.22 0.36 27.50
N ALA A 566 27.15 1.33 27.57
CA ALA A 566 26.83 2.75 27.40
C ALA A 566 26.28 3.05 26.01
N THR A 567 26.82 2.44 24.96
CA THR A 567 26.30 2.60 23.58
C THR A 567 24.84 2.19 23.47
N TYR A 568 24.45 1.02 24.01
CA TYR A 568 23.05 0.60 24.00
C TYR A 568 22.16 1.46 24.90
N MET A 569 22.69 1.97 26.02
CA MET A 569 21.96 2.89 26.89
C MET A 569 21.73 4.26 26.22
N GLU A 570 22.67 4.77 25.43
CA GLU A 570 22.46 5.95 24.58
C GLU A 570 21.40 5.71 23.51
N ARG A 571 21.40 4.53 22.88
CA ARG A 571 20.34 4.17 21.91
C ARG A 571 18.97 4.12 22.58
N MET A 572 18.87 3.56 23.79
CA MET A 572 17.65 3.56 24.60
C MET A 572 17.16 4.97 24.92
N CYS A 573 18.10 5.84 25.29
CA CYS A 573 17.87 7.26 25.56
C CYS A 573 17.28 7.99 24.36
N ASN A 574 17.89 7.79 23.18
CA ASN A 574 17.44 8.44 21.96
C ASN A 574 16.08 7.91 21.46
N ALA A 575 15.81 6.61 21.64
CA ALA A 575 14.58 5.99 21.15
C ALA A 575 13.36 6.23 22.06
N SER A 576 13.56 6.34 23.38
CA SER A 576 12.45 6.35 24.34
C SER A 576 12.55 7.40 25.45
N GLY A 577 13.67 8.13 25.56
CA GLY A 577 13.97 9.02 26.68
C GLY A 577 14.37 8.29 27.98
N ASN A 578 14.27 6.96 28.03
CA ASN A 578 14.68 6.16 29.18
C ASN A 578 16.18 5.84 29.14
N GLY A 579 16.81 5.64 30.29
CA GLY A 579 18.25 5.31 30.38
C GLY A 579 19.20 6.50 30.17
N CYS A 580 18.70 7.67 29.77
CA CYS A 580 19.52 8.87 29.55
C CYS A 580 20.28 9.33 30.81
N LEU A 581 19.62 9.33 31.98
CA LEU A 581 20.27 9.67 33.25
C LEU A 581 21.34 8.65 33.62
N GLU A 582 21.05 7.37 33.40
CA GLU A 582 21.95 6.27 33.75
C GLU A 582 23.23 6.31 32.90
N VAL A 583 23.12 6.60 31.59
CA VAL A 583 24.30 6.73 30.73
C VAL A 583 25.08 8.03 30.98
N ALA A 584 24.40 9.13 31.32
CA ALA A 584 25.09 10.35 31.77
C ALA A 584 25.89 10.10 33.05
N ASP A 585 25.31 9.39 34.02
CA ASP A 585 25.98 9.00 35.27
C ASP A 585 27.17 8.07 35.00
N MET A 586 27.05 7.12 34.05
CA MET A 586 28.15 6.24 33.64
C MET A 586 29.36 7.04 33.16
N TYR A 587 29.16 7.98 32.23
CA TYR A 587 30.24 8.84 31.73
C TYR A 587 30.78 9.79 32.79
N LEU A 588 29.93 10.33 33.67
CA LEU A 588 30.37 11.27 34.69
C LEU A 588 31.25 10.59 35.74
N THR A 589 30.82 9.42 36.21
CA THR A 589 31.50 8.68 37.28
C THR A 589 32.69 7.86 36.76
N GLY A 590 32.70 7.54 35.47
CA GLY A 590 33.62 6.54 34.92
C GLY A 590 33.30 5.12 35.39
N LYS A 591 32.06 4.87 35.81
CA LYS A 591 31.61 3.53 36.20
C LYS A 591 31.35 2.72 34.94
N ASP A 592 32.04 1.60 34.81
CA ASP A 592 32.00 0.67 33.66
C ASP A 592 32.56 1.25 32.34
N VAL A 593 32.66 2.57 32.18
CA VAL A 593 33.22 3.27 31.01
C VAL A 593 34.34 4.25 31.38
N ALA A 594 35.14 4.64 30.39
CA ALA A 594 36.05 5.77 30.56
C ALA A 594 35.26 7.04 30.91
N LYS A 595 35.76 7.80 31.88
CA LYS A 595 35.14 9.06 32.30
C LYS A 595 35.14 10.06 31.15
N ASP A 596 33.97 10.59 30.82
CA ASP A 596 33.76 11.58 29.76
C ASP A 596 32.78 12.66 30.28
N ARG A 597 33.37 13.69 30.90
CA ARG A 597 32.59 14.73 31.58
C ARG A 597 31.79 15.56 30.59
N ASP A 598 32.34 15.88 29.42
CA ASP A 598 31.68 16.75 28.44
C ASP A 598 30.44 16.06 27.86
N ARG A 599 30.55 14.77 27.55
CA ARG A 599 29.42 13.96 27.08
C ARG A 599 28.33 13.81 28.15
N ALA A 600 28.71 13.61 29.41
CA ALA A 600 27.76 13.57 30.52
C ALA A 600 27.01 14.89 30.70
N LEU A 601 27.72 16.03 30.69
CA LEU A 601 27.11 17.36 30.83
C LEU A 601 26.13 17.66 29.72
N LYS A 602 26.48 17.31 28.46
CA LYS A 602 25.58 17.48 27.32
C LYS A 602 24.27 16.67 27.49
N LEU A 603 24.38 15.41 27.92
CA LEU A 603 23.20 14.57 28.19
C LEU A 603 22.32 15.14 29.32
N TYR A 604 22.92 15.63 30.41
CA TYR A 604 22.13 16.28 31.46
C TYR A 604 21.48 17.57 30.99
N GLU A 605 22.14 18.35 30.14
CA GLU A 605 21.59 19.57 29.56
C GLU A 605 20.37 19.27 28.68
N ASP A 606 20.49 18.31 27.75
CA ASP A 606 19.39 17.89 26.88
C ASP A 606 18.19 17.38 27.68
N LEU A 607 18.45 16.62 28.75
CA LEU A 607 17.40 16.14 29.66
C LEU A 607 16.77 17.26 30.49
N CYS A 608 17.59 18.19 30.97
CA CYS A 608 17.12 19.33 31.76
C CYS A 608 16.20 20.23 30.94
N GLN A 609 16.54 20.49 29.67
CA GLN A 609 15.69 21.23 28.73
C GLN A 609 14.35 20.53 28.48
N LYS A 610 14.33 19.19 28.52
CA LYS A 610 13.10 18.37 28.44
C LYS A 610 12.34 18.28 29.78
N GLY A 611 12.73 19.04 30.79
CA GLY A 611 12.05 19.11 32.10
C GLY A 611 12.44 18.01 33.09
N ASN A 612 13.54 17.29 32.86
CA ASN A 612 14.03 16.32 33.84
C ASN A 612 14.73 17.03 35.00
N ASN A 613 14.02 17.17 36.12
CA ASN A 613 14.50 17.86 37.31
C ASN A 613 15.79 17.27 37.90
N THR A 614 15.91 15.94 37.91
CA THR A 614 17.13 15.26 38.39
C THR A 614 18.32 15.61 37.51
N ALA A 615 18.17 15.63 36.19
CA ALA A 615 19.24 16.03 35.28
C ALA A 615 19.66 17.49 35.49
N CYS A 616 18.70 18.40 35.68
CA CYS A 616 19.00 19.80 35.99
C CYS A 616 19.82 19.96 37.28
N LEU A 617 19.47 19.19 38.33
CA LEU A 617 20.22 19.21 39.59
C LEU A 617 21.63 18.62 39.41
N ARG A 618 21.78 17.50 38.69
CA ARG A 618 23.08 16.89 38.39
C ARG A 618 23.98 17.83 37.58
N LEU A 619 23.43 18.51 36.57
CA LEU A 619 24.13 19.51 35.78
C LEU A 619 24.60 20.69 36.65
N ALA A 620 23.72 21.20 37.51
CA ALA A 620 24.06 22.29 38.42
C ALA A 620 25.09 21.90 39.49
N ASP A 621 25.08 20.66 39.96
CA ASP A 621 26.08 20.11 40.89
C ASP A 621 27.46 20.09 40.23
N GLU A 622 27.54 19.60 39.00
CA GLU A 622 28.79 19.52 38.24
C GLU A 622 29.34 20.88 37.80
N LEU A 623 28.47 21.87 37.55
CA LEU A 623 28.88 23.23 37.19
C LEU A 623 29.25 24.09 38.40
N ARG A 624 28.97 23.64 39.63
CA ARG A 624 29.09 24.47 40.84
C ARG A 624 30.45 25.14 41.04
N SER A 625 31.53 24.47 40.65
CA SER A 625 32.90 25.00 40.77
C SER A 625 33.43 25.65 39.50
N SER A 626 32.99 25.20 38.31
CA SER A 626 33.49 25.70 37.02
C SER A 626 32.67 26.87 36.45
N ASP A 627 31.38 26.91 36.75
CA ASP A 627 30.44 27.96 36.32
C ASP A 627 29.35 28.16 37.39
N LYS A 628 29.74 28.88 38.44
CA LYS A 628 28.89 29.14 39.61
C LYS A 628 27.61 29.92 39.25
N ALA A 629 27.67 30.80 38.24
CA ALA A 629 26.53 31.60 37.82
C ALA A 629 25.47 30.71 37.18
N ARG A 630 25.86 29.89 36.19
CA ARG A 630 24.95 28.95 35.52
C ARG A 630 24.41 27.90 36.49
N ALA A 631 25.23 27.38 37.39
CA ALA A 631 24.78 26.47 38.44
C ALA A 631 23.71 27.11 39.34
N ARG A 632 23.92 28.37 39.77
CA ARG A 632 22.95 29.12 40.57
C ARG A 632 21.64 29.30 39.81
N ASP A 633 21.69 29.65 38.53
CA ASP A 633 20.48 29.88 37.73
C ASP A 633 19.67 28.58 37.54
N LEU A 634 20.35 27.45 37.30
CA LEU A 634 19.71 26.13 37.25
C LEU A 634 19.02 25.77 38.58
N TYR A 635 19.68 25.93 39.73
CA TYR A 635 19.04 25.70 41.03
C TYR A 635 17.85 26.63 41.29
N GLY A 636 17.95 27.90 40.86
CA GLY A 636 16.87 28.88 40.96
C GLY A 636 15.65 28.46 40.15
N ALA A 637 15.85 27.96 38.93
CA ALA A 637 14.78 27.41 38.10
C ALA A 637 14.10 26.19 38.74
N GLN A 638 14.88 25.27 39.34
CA GLN A 638 14.34 24.13 40.07
C GLN A 638 13.57 24.56 41.33
N CYS A 639 14.07 25.57 42.05
CA CYS A 639 13.39 26.13 43.21
C CYS A 639 12.05 26.78 42.84
N LYS A 640 12.01 27.53 41.74
CA LYS A 640 10.77 28.08 41.16
C LYS A 640 9.78 27.00 40.78
N GLY A 641 10.26 25.86 40.28
CA GLY A 641 9.47 24.66 40.01
C GLY A 641 9.00 23.91 41.26
N GLY A 642 9.31 24.39 42.48
CA GLY A 642 8.84 23.82 43.74
C GLY A 642 9.75 22.75 44.36
N LEU A 643 10.94 22.50 43.79
CA LEU A 643 11.86 21.49 44.34
C LEU A 643 12.64 22.02 45.54
N VAL A 644 12.44 21.38 46.69
CA VAL A 644 13.08 21.73 47.97
C VAL A 644 14.61 21.70 47.84
N GLU A 645 15.17 20.63 47.28
CA GLU A 645 16.62 20.49 47.08
C GLU A 645 17.20 21.63 46.21
N GLY A 646 16.47 22.02 45.16
CA GLY A 646 16.84 23.15 44.31
C GLY A 646 16.88 24.46 45.09
N CYS A 647 15.88 24.73 45.93
CA CYS A 647 15.85 25.92 46.78
C CYS A 647 16.99 25.97 47.79
N GLU A 648 17.32 24.84 48.42
CA GLU A 648 18.43 24.77 49.37
C GLU A 648 19.78 25.07 48.70
N LYS A 649 20.04 24.44 47.54
CA LYS A 649 21.28 24.65 46.78
C LYS A 649 21.34 26.06 46.17
N PHE A 650 20.22 26.62 45.72
CA PHE A 650 20.11 28.00 45.25
C PHE A 650 20.51 29.00 46.35
N LYS A 651 19.96 28.81 47.56
CA LYS A 651 20.30 29.63 48.74
C LYS A 651 21.78 29.54 49.09
N LYS A 652 22.36 28.33 49.06
CA LYS A 652 23.80 28.11 49.31
C LYS A 652 24.70 28.83 48.30
N LEU A 653 24.23 29.10 47.09
CA LEU A 653 24.94 29.89 46.08
C LEU A 653 24.58 31.38 46.09
N GLY A 654 23.90 31.86 47.14
CA GLY A 654 23.57 33.27 47.33
C GLY A 654 22.30 33.73 46.60
N GLY A 655 21.47 32.81 46.12
CA GLY A 655 20.14 33.11 45.61
C GLY A 655 19.12 33.32 46.73
N ASP A 656 18.04 34.06 46.46
CA ASP A 656 16.92 34.25 47.39
C ASP A 656 15.72 33.39 46.96
N PRO A 657 15.42 32.27 47.66
CA PRO A 657 14.28 31.41 47.35
C PRO A 657 12.92 32.13 47.39
N ALA A 658 12.79 33.20 48.19
CA ALA A 658 11.54 33.98 48.27
C ALA A 658 11.29 34.81 47.00
N ALA A 659 12.35 35.21 46.29
CA ALA A 659 12.24 35.97 45.04
C ALA A 659 11.80 35.11 43.83
N VAL A 660 11.96 33.78 43.90
CA VAL A 660 11.68 32.85 42.80
C VAL A 660 10.46 31.95 43.03
N LYS A 661 9.96 31.81 44.26
CA LYS A 661 8.66 31.19 44.55
C LYS A 661 7.54 32.21 44.27
N ARG A 662 6.70 31.94 43.26
CA ARG A 662 5.37 32.55 43.12
C ARG A 662 4.31 31.50 43.36
#